data_AF-A0A3M1GCS9-F1
#
_entry.id   AF-A0A3M1GCS9-F1
#
_cell.length_a   1.000
_cell.length_b   1.000
_cell.length_c   1.000
_cell.angle_alpha   90.00
_cell.angle_beta   90.00
_cell.angle_gamma   90.00
#
_symmetry.space_group_name_H-M   'P 1'
#
loop_
_entity.id
_entity.type
_entity.pdbx_description
1 polymer ?
#
loop_
_entity_poly.entity_id
_entity_poly.type
_entity_poly.pdbx_seq_one_letter_code
_entity_poly.pdbx_strand_id
1 'polypeptide(L)'
;EVESCRVGFRQVEIKDGQLHVNGVPVLIKGVNRHEHDPDMGHWVTEESMLQDIRLMKQHNLNAVRTAHYPNQPRWYELCDEYGIYIFDEANIESHGVWDRLTKDPTWEQAFLERVSRMVERDKNHPCVIAWSLGNESGYGPNHDVCADWVHAHDPTRPVHYHPAEDAPIVDILGPMYPPVQKIIDMAQVPGETRPVIMCEYAHAMGNSNGNLVEYWQAVADYKRLQGGFIWDWVDQGLRRVEPDGSQWWAYGGDYDDEPNDGNFCINGLVSPDRTPHPGLLEYKKVLEPVLVEPVDLAAGKVRVTNRYHFTDLSHLKITWQLTAGDQVIQNGQIAPQAIGPGDSREITIPVDVERASGQMAPGTEAWLSLHFSLSRATPWAEAGHEVAWAQFKHPVEPQTQPQPTDESELTQVSLAGDGGAQTLVAGDGFQIAFDQESGQIAWWRVDGRDLVVAGPRLNVWRAPTDNDANTWGDQRAAIRWREVGLDRLTEHVDGVEAVHVNDHTVEVRVRTHSAAEIDVDAVQASRWEELTTRLGQFLKYLLSDEQLQALSHALGYNYVDLAGEDQHAKADSLLAVLIDAQRLPDLLQQLYELAIGPLAGKVPNQAVEELRRSRRLSQEELQASAGPKGSARFDTEYVYTVHGNGDVTLDVHVLPGGEQPPFLPRLGVVLTLPGGYETFTWYGRGPHESYVDRKASAAMGVFSGSVDDQFFPYVMPQENGNKTDVRWAALTDEEGFGLLAIGSRPLEMSVHHCTAQDLTAARHIHETPRRPEITWNIDYAQNGLGNGSCGPGVLPQYQLKPAEARWQV
;
A
#
# COMPACT_ATOMS: atom_id res chain seq x y z
N GLU A 1 12.48 -51.44 13.32
CA GLU A 1 12.20 -50.51 12.22
C GLU A 1 13.46 -49.70 11.93
N VAL A 2 13.56 -49.10 10.74
CA VAL A 2 14.64 -48.16 10.37
C VAL A 2 13.97 -46.82 10.12
N GLU A 3 14.40 -45.80 10.86
CA GLU A 3 13.94 -44.42 10.72
C GLU A 3 15.03 -43.58 10.05
N SER A 4 14.63 -42.52 9.33
CA SER A 4 15.56 -41.59 8.70
C SER A 4 14.96 -40.19 8.57
N CYS A 5 15.80 -39.17 8.62
CA CYS A 5 15.44 -37.78 8.33
C CYS A 5 16.52 -37.10 7.46
N ARG A 6 16.19 -35.95 6.88
CA ARG A 6 17.19 -35.08 6.23
C ARG A 6 17.92 -34.27 7.30
N VAL A 7 19.22 -34.05 7.10
CA VAL A 7 20.07 -33.34 8.05
C VAL A 7 20.75 -32.17 7.34
N GLY A 8 20.57 -30.95 7.89
CA GLY A 8 21.27 -29.74 7.45
C GLY A 8 22.18 -29.23 8.56
N PHE A 9 23.48 -29.14 8.30
CA PHE A 9 24.44 -28.60 9.26
C PHE A 9 24.30 -27.07 9.32
N ARG A 10 23.76 -26.57 10.43
CA ARG A 10 23.70 -25.14 10.73
C ARG A 10 23.72 -24.88 12.22
N GLN A 11 24.21 -23.71 12.60
CA GLN A 11 24.11 -23.15 13.94
C GLN A 11 23.22 -21.90 13.89
N VAL A 12 22.26 -21.83 14.81
CA VAL A 12 21.44 -20.63 15.05
C VAL A 12 21.79 -20.11 16.43
N GLU A 13 22.03 -18.81 16.55
CA GLU A 13 22.32 -18.16 17.83
C GLU A 13 21.91 -16.69 17.80
N ILE A 14 21.59 -16.14 18.98
CA ILE A 14 21.49 -14.69 19.15
C ILE A 14 22.81 -14.17 19.70
N LYS A 15 23.39 -13.20 19.00
CA LYS A 15 24.68 -12.62 19.34
C LYS A 15 24.69 -11.14 18.97
N ASP A 16 25.22 -10.31 19.86
CA ASP A 16 25.40 -8.87 19.65
C ASP A 16 24.13 -8.13 19.17
N GLY A 17 22.94 -8.55 19.64
CA GLY A 17 21.67 -7.94 19.21
C GLY A 17 21.07 -8.53 17.94
N GLN A 18 21.63 -9.60 17.39
CA GLN A 18 21.25 -10.13 16.08
C GLN A 18 21.02 -11.65 16.12
N LEU A 19 20.11 -12.14 15.30
CA LEU A 19 19.92 -13.54 14.93
C LEU A 19 20.97 -13.93 13.88
N HIS A 20 21.85 -14.87 14.22
CA HIS A 20 22.87 -15.40 13.34
C HIS A 20 22.51 -16.79 12.83
N VAL A 21 22.84 -17.06 11.56
CA VAL A 21 22.91 -18.42 11.01
C VAL A 21 24.34 -18.65 10.54
N ASN A 22 24.99 -19.70 11.05
CA ASN A 22 26.39 -20.02 10.75
C ASN A 22 27.35 -18.83 10.99
N GLY A 23 27.11 -18.09 12.07
CA GLY A 23 27.91 -16.92 12.46
C GLY A 23 27.63 -15.64 11.66
N VAL A 24 26.72 -15.66 10.68
CA VAL A 24 26.36 -14.49 9.85
C VAL A 24 25.01 -13.92 10.32
N PRO A 25 24.89 -12.61 10.59
CA PRO A 25 23.61 -11.99 10.91
C PRO A 25 22.73 -11.97 9.66
N VAL A 26 21.66 -12.77 9.66
CA VAL A 26 20.77 -12.91 8.49
C VAL A 26 19.62 -11.92 8.56
N LEU A 27 19.18 -11.42 7.41
CA LEU A 27 17.92 -10.70 7.30
C LEU A 27 16.76 -11.66 7.00
N ILE A 28 15.65 -11.50 7.73
CA ILE A 28 14.39 -12.21 7.54
C ILE A 28 13.55 -11.46 6.50
N LYS A 29 13.53 -12.00 5.29
CA LYS A 29 12.75 -11.54 4.13
C LYS A 29 11.50 -12.41 4.04
N GLY A 30 10.64 -12.27 5.04
CA GLY A 30 9.61 -13.25 5.35
C GLY A 30 8.21 -12.87 4.91
N VAL A 31 7.32 -13.86 4.99
CA VAL A 31 5.86 -13.71 4.91
C VAL A 31 5.19 -14.68 5.89
N ASN A 32 4.04 -14.30 6.44
CA ASN A 32 3.15 -15.21 7.15
C ASN A 32 2.41 -16.07 6.13
N ARG A 33 2.21 -17.36 6.43
CA ARG A 33 1.48 -18.26 5.53
C ARG A 33 0.52 -19.13 6.30
N HIS A 34 -0.76 -18.97 6.00
CA HIS A 34 -1.80 -19.95 6.31
C HIS A 34 -1.79 -21.12 5.31
N GLU A 35 -2.22 -22.30 5.77
CA GLU A 35 -2.58 -23.39 4.85
C GLU A 35 -3.98 -23.10 4.29
N HIS A 36 -4.03 -22.55 3.07
CA HIS A 36 -5.28 -22.24 2.36
C HIS A 36 -5.25 -22.69 0.91
N ASP A 37 -6.34 -23.34 0.49
CA ASP A 37 -6.66 -23.72 -0.87
C ASP A 37 -8.08 -23.21 -1.20
N PRO A 38 -8.28 -22.53 -2.35
CA PRO A 38 -9.57 -21.92 -2.67
C PRO A 38 -10.71 -22.93 -2.88
N ASP A 39 -10.41 -24.19 -3.15
CA ASP A 39 -11.41 -25.24 -3.38
C ASP A 39 -11.54 -26.20 -2.18
N MET A 40 -10.47 -26.33 -1.38
CA MET A 40 -10.35 -27.36 -0.34
C MET A 40 -10.19 -26.79 1.08
N GLY A 41 -10.26 -25.46 1.23
CA GLY A 41 -10.10 -24.76 2.50
C GLY A 41 -8.71 -25.01 3.07
N HIS A 42 -8.62 -25.52 4.30
CA HIS A 42 -7.33 -25.75 4.96
C HIS A 42 -6.56 -26.98 4.48
N TRP A 43 -7.10 -27.77 3.54
CA TRP A 43 -6.36 -28.89 2.97
C TRP A 43 -5.54 -28.46 1.76
N VAL A 44 -4.23 -28.26 1.94
CA VAL A 44 -3.30 -27.89 0.86
C VAL A 44 -2.49 -29.10 0.35
N THR A 45 -2.29 -29.15 -0.97
CA THR A 45 -1.56 -30.23 -1.64
C THR A 45 -0.04 -29.97 -1.69
N GLU A 46 0.75 -31.00 -1.94
CA GLU A 46 2.19 -30.84 -2.20
C GLU A 46 2.48 -29.95 -3.41
N GLU A 47 1.63 -30.01 -4.44
CA GLU A 47 1.75 -29.15 -5.61
C GLU A 47 1.56 -27.67 -5.25
N SER A 48 0.53 -27.35 -4.47
CA SER A 48 0.28 -26.00 -3.96
C SER A 48 1.40 -25.51 -3.04
N MET A 49 1.91 -26.35 -2.15
CA MET A 49 3.10 -26.03 -1.34
C MET A 49 4.34 -25.73 -2.18
N LEU A 50 4.59 -26.52 -3.22
CA LEU A 50 5.71 -26.29 -4.14
C LEU A 50 5.51 -25.01 -4.97
N GLN A 51 4.28 -24.69 -5.36
CA GLN A 51 3.95 -23.44 -6.04
C GLN A 51 4.26 -22.24 -5.13
N ASP A 52 3.80 -22.27 -3.88
CA ASP A 52 4.08 -21.25 -2.87
C ASP A 52 5.60 -21.06 -2.69
N ILE A 53 6.34 -22.14 -2.43
CA ILE A 53 7.80 -22.10 -2.24
C ILE A 53 8.51 -21.50 -3.46
N ARG A 54 8.15 -21.93 -4.67
CA ARG A 54 8.76 -21.42 -5.90
C ARG A 54 8.50 -19.94 -6.07
N LEU A 55 7.26 -19.50 -5.92
CA LEU A 55 6.90 -18.08 -6.04
C LEU A 55 7.63 -17.24 -4.98
N MET A 56 7.67 -17.67 -3.72
CA MET A 56 8.43 -16.99 -2.66
C MET A 56 9.91 -16.82 -3.04
N LYS A 57 10.58 -17.91 -3.44
CA LYS A 57 11.99 -17.88 -3.85
C LYS A 57 12.23 -17.00 -5.07
N GLN A 58 11.33 -17.05 -6.05
CA GLN A 58 11.37 -16.23 -7.27
C GLN A 58 11.22 -14.73 -6.97
N HIS A 59 10.59 -14.39 -5.85
CA HIS A 59 10.39 -13.02 -5.38
C HIS A 59 11.33 -12.63 -4.23
N ASN A 60 12.49 -13.30 -4.11
CA ASN A 60 13.56 -13.00 -3.16
C ASN A 60 13.22 -13.22 -1.67
N LEU A 61 12.09 -13.87 -1.36
CA LEU A 61 11.76 -14.25 0.02
C LEU A 61 12.67 -15.41 0.47
N ASN A 62 12.97 -15.44 1.77
CA ASN A 62 13.81 -16.47 2.37
C ASN A 62 13.24 -17.09 3.65
N ALA A 63 12.09 -16.62 4.13
CA ALA A 63 11.54 -17.07 5.40
C ALA A 63 10.01 -17.16 5.37
N VAL A 64 9.44 -18.06 6.17
CA VAL A 64 8.01 -18.19 6.41
C VAL A 64 7.75 -18.35 7.91
N ARG A 65 6.74 -17.65 8.41
CA ARG A 65 6.14 -17.92 9.72
C ARG A 65 4.88 -18.75 9.52
N THR A 66 4.74 -19.84 10.25
CA THR A 66 3.59 -20.77 10.14
C THR A 66 2.38 -20.23 10.91
N ALA A 67 1.77 -19.16 10.39
CA ALA A 67 0.62 -18.52 11.00
C ALA A 67 -0.61 -19.47 11.03
N HIS A 68 -1.23 -19.81 12.15
CA HIS A 68 -0.77 -19.66 13.55
C HIS A 68 -0.73 -21.03 14.24
N TYR A 69 -0.09 -21.99 13.57
CA TYR A 69 -0.06 -23.38 13.98
C TYR A 69 1.03 -24.16 13.24
N PRO A 70 1.46 -25.32 13.79
CA PRO A 70 2.40 -26.18 13.10
C PRO A 70 1.74 -26.67 11.81
N ASN A 71 2.38 -26.40 10.68
CA ASN A 71 1.88 -26.78 9.35
C ASN A 71 1.95 -28.31 9.15
N GLN A 72 1.46 -28.81 8.01
CA GLN A 72 1.63 -30.21 7.66
C GLN A 72 3.12 -30.62 7.57
N PRO A 73 3.51 -31.84 7.99
CA PRO A 73 4.92 -32.27 8.02
C PRO A 73 5.65 -32.14 6.67
N ARG A 74 4.93 -32.36 5.57
CA ARG A 74 5.50 -32.27 4.21
C ARG A 74 6.01 -30.86 3.88
N TRP A 75 5.43 -29.81 4.48
CA TRP A 75 5.90 -28.43 4.31
C TRP A 75 7.35 -28.27 4.75
N TYR A 76 7.70 -28.75 5.95
CA TYR A 76 9.05 -28.64 6.51
C TYR A 76 10.08 -29.43 5.69
N GLU A 77 9.72 -30.60 5.19
CA GLU A 77 10.58 -31.39 4.30
C GLU A 77 10.90 -30.65 2.99
N LEU A 78 9.93 -29.92 2.45
CA LEU A 78 10.12 -29.08 1.27
C LEU A 78 10.95 -27.84 1.61
N CYS A 79 10.70 -27.18 2.76
CA CYS A 79 11.51 -26.03 3.20
C CYS A 79 12.98 -26.41 3.46
N ASP A 80 13.23 -27.61 3.99
CA ASP A 80 14.58 -28.18 4.11
C ASP A 80 15.27 -28.35 2.75
N GLU A 81 14.52 -28.77 1.72
CA GLU A 81 15.05 -29.00 0.36
C GLU A 81 15.32 -27.70 -0.40
N TYR A 82 14.37 -26.78 -0.35
CA TYR A 82 14.36 -25.57 -1.17
C TYR A 82 15.04 -24.37 -0.49
N GLY A 83 15.30 -24.47 0.82
CA GLY A 83 16.00 -23.44 1.60
C GLY A 83 15.10 -22.24 1.88
N ILE A 84 14.17 -22.44 2.82
CA ILE A 84 13.33 -21.42 3.46
C ILE A 84 13.54 -21.51 4.97
N TYR A 85 13.80 -20.39 5.64
CA TYR A 85 13.82 -20.33 7.09
C TYR A 85 12.41 -20.38 7.66
N ILE A 86 12.20 -21.15 8.72
CA ILE A 86 10.90 -21.30 9.37
C ILE A 86 10.94 -20.76 10.80
N PHE A 87 9.98 -19.90 11.10
CA PHE A 87 9.50 -19.65 12.45
C PHE A 87 8.30 -20.57 12.66
N ASP A 88 8.50 -21.65 13.39
CA ASP A 88 7.48 -22.68 13.61
C ASP A 88 6.67 -22.34 14.86
N GLU A 89 5.36 -22.27 14.73
CA GLU A 89 4.47 -21.66 15.71
C GLU A 89 3.49 -22.65 16.32
N ALA A 90 3.42 -22.67 17.65
CA ALA A 90 2.47 -23.51 18.35
C ALA A 90 1.04 -23.08 18.05
N ASN A 91 0.12 -24.04 17.95
CA ASN A 91 -1.30 -23.77 17.72
C ASN A 91 -1.93 -23.25 19.02
N ILE A 92 -1.63 -22.02 19.40
CA ILE A 92 -2.14 -21.35 20.60
C ILE A 92 -2.53 -19.95 20.16
N GLU A 93 -3.83 -19.74 20.04
CA GLU A 93 -4.41 -18.42 19.83
C GLU A 93 -5.70 -18.30 20.63
N SER A 94 -5.79 -17.27 21.46
CA SER A 94 -6.97 -16.98 22.27
C SER A 94 -7.41 -15.52 22.14
N HIS A 95 -7.28 -14.94 20.94
CA HIS A 95 -7.56 -13.54 20.64
C HIS A 95 -8.87 -13.05 21.28
N GLY A 96 -9.97 -13.79 21.09
CA GLY A 96 -11.29 -13.42 21.63
C GLY A 96 -11.40 -13.33 23.15
N VAL A 97 -10.45 -13.88 23.92
CA VAL A 97 -10.38 -13.74 25.40
C VAL A 97 -9.02 -13.23 25.90
N TRP A 98 -8.14 -12.82 24.98
CA TRP A 98 -6.80 -12.31 25.21
C TRP A 98 -6.03 -13.12 26.26
N ASP A 99 -5.45 -12.45 27.27
CA ASP A 99 -4.55 -13.01 28.28
C ASP A 99 -5.23 -13.89 29.34
N ARG A 100 -6.56 -14.01 29.34
CA ARG A 100 -7.30 -14.74 30.38
C ARG A 100 -6.80 -16.18 30.56
N LEU A 101 -6.61 -16.90 29.45
CA LEU A 101 -6.19 -18.31 29.48
C LEU A 101 -4.71 -18.48 29.81
N THR A 102 -3.88 -17.47 29.52
CA THR A 102 -2.44 -17.51 29.82
C THR A 102 -2.12 -17.35 31.30
N LYS A 103 -3.08 -16.79 32.05
CA LYS A 103 -3.00 -16.54 33.49
C LYS A 103 -3.72 -17.62 34.33
N ASP A 104 -4.49 -18.49 33.68
CA ASP A 104 -5.21 -19.57 34.35
C ASP A 104 -4.32 -20.83 34.42
N PRO A 105 -3.86 -21.25 35.62
CA PRO A 105 -2.99 -22.41 35.76
C PRO A 105 -3.68 -23.73 35.38
N THR A 106 -5.00 -23.77 35.27
CA THR A 106 -5.71 -24.96 34.76
C THR A 106 -5.48 -25.19 33.27
N TRP A 107 -5.05 -24.16 32.54
CA TRP A 107 -4.69 -24.21 31.12
C TRP A 107 -3.20 -24.46 30.87
N GLU A 108 -2.35 -24.45 31.90
CA GLU A 108 -0.89 -24.62 31.77
C GLU A 108 -0.52 -25.87 30.96
N GLN A 109 -1.11 -27.02 31.31
CA GLN A 109 -0.84 -28.27 30.60
C GLN A 109 -1.28 -28.22 29.13
N ALA A 110 -2.39 -27.55 28.81
CA ALA A 110 -2.86 -27.43 27.43
C ALA A 110 -1.91 -26.56 26.57
N PHE A 111 -1.36 -25.50 27.15
CA PHE A 111 -0.31 -24.68 26.52
C PHE A 111 0.96 -25.51 26.31
N LEU A 112 1.46 -26.14 27.37
CA LEU A 112 2.69 -26.92 27.32
C LEU A 112 2.61 -28.08 26.33
N GLU A 113 1.48 -28.80 26.25
CA GLU A 113 1.31 -29.89 25.28
C GLU A 113 1.35 -29.40 23.83
N ARG A 114 0.79 -28.23 23.52
CA ARG A 114 0.81 -27.67 22.16
C ARG A 114 2.22 -27.24 21.74
N VAL A 115 2.98 -26.62 22.65
CA VAL A 115 4.37 -26.22 22.40
C VAL A 115 5.29 -27.44 22.35
N SER A 116 5.27 -28.29 23.37
CA SER A 116 6.19 -29.44 23.46
C SER A 116 5.98 -30.43 22.32
N ARG A 117 4.74 -30.70 21.89
CA ARG A 117 4.47 -31.62 20.77
C ARG A 117 4.93 -31.08 19.43
N MET A 118 4.83 -29.76 19.19
CA MET A 118 5.41 -29.11 18.01
C MET A 118 6.93 -29.31 18.00
N VAL A 119 7.61 -28.91 19.07
CA VAL A 119 9.09 -29.01 19.16
C VAL A 119 9.53 -30.47 19.02
N GLU A 120 8.89 -31.41 19.70
CA GLU A 120 9.24 -32.83 19.60
C GLU A 120 9.07 -33.40 18.18
N ARG A 121 8.04 -32.95 17.44
CA ARG A 121 7.80 -33.34 16.04
C ARG A 121 8.86 -32.76 15.12
N ASP A 122 9.18 -31.47 15.28
CA ASP A 122 9.85 -30.70 14.22
C ASP A 122 11.31 -30.33 14.49
N LYS A 123 11.84 -30.60 15.70
CA LYS A 123 13.22 -30.24 16.10
C LYS A 123 14.34 -30.73 15.19
N ASN A 124 14.10 -31.75 14.38
CA ASN A 124 15.07 -32.31 13.45
C ASN A 124 15.10 -31.59 12.08
N HIS A 125 14.13 -30.71 11.79
CA HIS A 125 14.11 -29.95 10.54
C HIS A 125 15.13 -28.80 10.58
N PRO A 126 16.15 -28.78 9.70
CA PRO A 126 17.12 -27.70 9.64
C PRO A 126 16.53 -26.35 9.21
N CYS A 127 15.41 -26.34 8.47
CA CYS A 127 14.71 -25.10 8.08
C CYS A 127 14.16 -24.32 9.27
N VAL A 128 13.75 -25.00 10.34
CA VAL A 128 13.27 -24.34 11.57
C VAL A 128 14.44 -23.66 12.25
N ILE A 129 14.35 -22.34 12.40
CA ILE A 129 15.37 -21.50 13.03
C ILE A 129 14.88 -20.74 14.27
N ALA A 130 13.58 -20.72 14.55
CA ALA A 130 13.03 -20.20 15.79
C ALA A 130 11.71 -20.91 16.14
N TRP A 131 11.40 -20.95 17.43
CA TRP A 131 10.12 -21.45 17.94
C TRP A 131 9.24 -20.28 18.34
N SER A 132 7.99 -20.25 17.87
CA SER A 132 6.99 -19.29 18.32
C SER A 132 6.00 -19.96 19.28
N LEU A 133 5.71 -19.32 20.42
CA LEU A 133 4.86 -19.90 21.46
C LEU A 133 3.35 -19.82 21.14
N GLY A 134 2.97 -19.19 20.04
CA GLY A 134 1.60 -18.96 19.63
C GLY A 134 1.41 -17.57 19.04
N ASN A 135 0.17 -17.13 18.96
CA ASN A 135 -0.24 -15.81 18.47
C ASN A 135 -1.29 -15.19 19.39
N GLU A 136 -1.31 -13.85 19.49
CA GLU A 136 -2.41 -13.01 20.01
C GLU A 136 -3.20 -13.59 21.20
N SER A 137 -2.52 -14.22 22.15
CA SER A 137 -3.14 -14.80 23.36
C SER A 137 -2.89 -13.93 24.58
N GLY A 138 -2.42 -12.68 24.42
CA GLY A 138 -1.84 -11.89 25.50
C GLY A 138 -0.61 -12.56 26.12
N TYR A 139 -0.20 -12.21 27.33
CA TYR A 139 0.98 -12.81 27.98
C TYR A 139 0.72 -13.12 29.46
N GLY A 140 1.32 -14.21 29.95
CA GLY A 140 1.10 -14.72 31.31
C GLY A 140 1.94 -15.95 31.64
N PRO A 141 1.88 -16.45 32.90
CA PRO A 141 2.75 -17.52 33.41
C PRO A 141 2.77 -18.81 32.59
N ASN A 142 1.68 -19.16 31.90
CA ASN A 142 1.66 -20.35 31.05
C ASN A 142 2.65 -20.23 29.87
N HIS A 143 2.92 -19.02 29.39
CA HIS A 143 3.96 -18.78 28.38
C HIS A 143 5.36 -18.92 28.97
N ASP A 144 5.57 -18.52 30.23
CA ASP A 144 6.87 -18.69 30.90
C ASP A 144 7.22 -20.17 31.02
N VAL A 145 6.25 -20.99 31.42
CA VAL A 145 6.41 -22.45 31.50
C VAL A 145 6.77 -23.04 30.13
N CYS A 146 6.11 -22.59 29.05
CA CYS A 146 6.43 -23.02 27.70
C CYS A 146 7.84 -22.60 27.26
N ALA A 147 8.22 -21.34 27.47
CA ALA A 147 9.54 -20.82 27.09
C ALA A 147 10.67 -21.53 27.84
N ASP A 148 10.54 -21.66 29.16
CA ASP A 148 11.49 -22.40 30.02
C ASP A 148 11.65 -23.85 29.53
N TRP A 149 10.54 -24.50 29.16
CA TRP A 149 10.57 -25.86 28.64
C TRP A 149 11.36 -25.91 27.32
N VAL A 150 11.11 -25.00 26.37
CA VAL A 150 11.83 -24.97 25.09
C VAL A 150 13.32 -24.73 25.31
N HIS A 151 13.70 -23.75 26.12
CA HIS A 151 15.11 -23.47 26.43
C HIS A 151 15.83 -24.66 27.07
N ALA A 152 15.13 -25.45 27.89
CA ALA A 152 15.68 -26.65 28.50
C ALA A 152 15.81 -27.84 27.54
N HIS A 153 14.93 -27.96 26.53
CA HIS A 153 14.83 -29.14 25.67
C HIS A 153 15.41 -28.96 24.26
N ASP A 154 15.39 -27.75 23.71
CA ASP A 154 16.06 -27.38 22.45
C ASP A 154 16.80 -26.04 22.60
N PRO A 155 18.00 -26.03 23.20
CA PRO A 155 18.81 -24.81 23.32
C PRO A 155 19.44 -24.39 21.98
N THR A 156 19.12 -25.06 20.86
CA THR A 156 19.75 -24.80 19.56
C THR A 156 19.01 -23.74 18.73
N ARG A 157 17.87 -23.25 19.23
CA ARG A 157 17.01 -22.26 18.56
C ARG A 157 16.44 -21.25 19.56
N PRO A 158 16.31 -19.96 19.19
CA PRO A 158 15.65 -18.96 19.99
C PRO A 158 14.12 -19.14 20.05
N VAL A 159 13.54 -18.58 21.10
CA VAL A 159 12.10 -18.48 21.36
C VAL A 159 11.59 -17.08 21.00
N HIS A 160 10.49 -17.04 20.26
CA HIS A 160 9.75 -15.85 19.87
C HIS A 160 8.31 -15.93 20.42
N TYR A 161 7.72 -14.78 20.79
CA TYR A 161 6.29 -14.68 21.04
C TYR A 161 5.83 -13.22 21.06
N HIS A 162 4.66 -12.93 20.48
CA HIS A 162 3.98 -11.64 20.57
C HIS A 162 2.66 -11.82 21.34
N PRO A 163 2.29 -10.93 22.31
CA PRO A 163 2.93 -9.67 22.70
C PRO A 163 3.78 -9.76 23.98
N ALA A 164 4.97 -10.37 23.91
CA ALA A 164 5.85 -10.56 25.07
C ALA A 164 7.17 -9.76 24.99
N GLU A 165 7.18 -8.59 24.36
CA GLU A 165 8.39 -7.79 24.14
C GLU A 165 9.10 -7.38 25.45
N ASP A 166 8.33 -7.17 26.52
CA ASP A 166 8.85 -6.84 27.86
C ASP A 166 9.34 -8.07 28.64
N ALA A 167 9.02 -9.28 28.18
CA ALA A 167 9.39 -10.51 28.87
C ALA A 167 10.84 -10.89 28.58
N PRO A 168 11.71 -11.02 29.59
CA PRO A 168 13.12 -11.36 29.36
C PRO A 168 13.33 -12.82 28.89
N ILE A 169 12.30 -13.66 29.01
CA ILE A 169 12.34 -15.08 28.65
C ILE A 169 12.13 -15.33 27.14
N VAL A 170 11.70 -14.31 26.38
CA VAL A 170 11.66 -14.40 24.90
C VAL A 170 12.92 -13.79 24.32
N ASP A 171 13.48 -14.48 23.33
CA ASP A 171 14.80 -14.19 22.76
C ASP A 171 14.74 -13.16 21.63
N ILE A 172 13.57 -13.00 20.99
CA ILE A 172 13.34 -12.11 19.84
C ILE A 172 12.20 -11.15 20.16
N LEU A 173 12.41 -9.85 19.92
CA LEU A 173 11.34 -8.86 19.96
C LEU A 173 10.54 -8.94 18.66
N GLY A 174 9.30 -9.39 18.74
CA GLY A 174 8.41 -9.62 17.60
C GLY A 174 7.22 -8.68 17.54
N PRO A 175 7.39 -7.35 17.36
CA PRO A 175 6.25 -6.46 17.28
C PRO A 175 5.41 -6.74 16.04
N MET A 176 4.09 -6.69 16.24
CA MET A 176 3.08 -6.82 15.20
C MET A 176 2.64 -5.43 14.71
N TYR A 177 2.60 -5.23 13.39
CA TYR A 177 2.20 -4.00 12.69
C TYR A 177 2.83 -2.68 13.20
N PRO A 178 4.13 -2.64 13.57
CA PRO A 178 4.70 -1.41 14.10
C PRO A 178 4.89 -0.35 13.00
N PRO A 179 4.62 0.94 13.24
CA PRO A 179 5.11 2.01 12.39
C PRO A 179 6.63 1.99 12.27
N VAL A 180 7.19 2.49 11.15
CA VAL A 180 8.65 2.54 10.92
C VAL A 180 9.40 3.22 12.08
N GLN A 181 8.86 4.31 12.64
CA GLN A 181 9.49 4.98 13.78
C GLN A 181 9.53 4.09 15.03
N LYS A 182 8.49 3.28 15.28
CA LYS A 182 8.43 2.40 16.45
C LYS A 182 9.55 1.36 16.43
N ILE A 183 9.82 0.72 15.28
CA ILE A 183 10.93 -0.23 15.18
C ILE A 183 12.29 0.45 15.32
N ILE A 184 12.45 1.66 14.80
CA ILE A 184 13.66 2.47 14.98
C ILE A 184 13.89 2.76 16.46
N ASP A 185 12.85 3.12 17.20
CA ASP A 185 12.93 3.38 18.64
C ASP A 185 13.28 2.10 19.41
N MET A 186 12.63 0.97 19.08
CA MET A 186 12.91 -0.35 19.69
C MET A 186 14.35 -0.81 19.47
N ALA A 187 14.92 -0.57 18.29
CA ALA A 187 16.30 -0.93 17.95
C ALA A 187 17.34 -0.16 18.77
N GLN A 188 16.96 1.00 19.32
CA GLN A 188 17.86 1.93 20.01
C GLN A 188 17.70 1.95 21.53
N VAL A 189 16.79 1.15 22.10
CA VAL A 189 16.60 1.04 23.55
C VAL A 189 17.93 0.69 24.24
N PRO A 190 18.45 1.54 25.15
CA PRO A 190 19.71 1.28 25.82
C PRO A 190 19.67 0.01 26.66
N GLY A 191 20.68 -0.86 26.51
CA GLY A 191 20.82 -2.10 27.28
C GLY A 191 19.98 -3.27 26.75
N GLU A 192 19.10 -3.04 25.78
CA GLU A 192 18.40 -4.12 25.10
C GLU A 192 19.35 -4.86 24.14
N THR A 193 19.31 -6.19 24.17
CA THR A 193 20.27 -7.08 23.47
C THR A 193 19.61 -8.10 22.56
N ARG A 194 18.28 -8.06 22.43
CA ARG A 194 17.51 -8.94 21.54
C ARG A 194 17.36 -8.31 20.15
N PRO A 195 17.32 -9.10 19.06
CA PRO A 195 16.94 -8.59 17.75
C PRO A 195 15.46 -8.20 17.71
N VAL A 196 15.12 -7.32 16.78
CA VAL A 196 13.74 -6.97 16.42
C VAL A 196 13.45 -7.57 15.05
N ILE A 197 12.50 -8.50 15.02
CA ILE A 197 12.04 -9.18 13.81
C ILE A 197 10.52 -9.15 13.84
N MET A 198 9.90 -8.34 13.00
CA MET A 198 8.44 -8.15 13.04
C MET A 198 7.74 -9.47 12.73
N CYS A 199 6.90 -9.98 13.64
CA CYS A 199 6.13 -11.19 13.40
C CYS A 199 5.09 -10.97 12.31
N GLU A 200 4.57 -9.74 12.20
CA GLU A 200 3.67 -9.27 11.14
C GLU A 200 3.96 -7.79 10.88
N TYR A 201 4.09 -7.40 9.61
CA TYR A 201 4.16 -6.01 9.19
C TYR A 201 3.60 -5.86 7.76
N ALA A 202 3.39 -4.62 7.32
CA ALA A 202 2.92 -4.30 5.97
C ALA A 202 1.73 -5.19 5.52
N HIS A 203 0.57 -4.99 6.14
CA HIS A 203 -0.64 -5.76 5.86
C HIS A 203 -1.07 -5.59 4.39
N ALA A 204 -1.08 -6.69 3.64
CA ALA A 204 -1.17 -6.74 2.18
C ALA A 204 -2.62 -6.85 1.66
N MET A 205 -3.62 -6.53 2.49
CA MET A 205 -5.04 -6.52 2.10
C MET A 205 -5.33 -5.55 0.96
N GLY A 206 -5.73 -6.12 -0.18
CA GLY A 206 -6.13 -5.37 -1.34
C GLY A 206 -5.00 -4.55 -1.97
N ASN A 207 -5.32 -3.32 -2.39
CA ASN A 207 -4.33 -2.41 -2.94
C ASN A 207 -3.51 -1.75 -1.83
N SER A 208 -2.49 -2.46 -1.35
CA SER A 208 -1.68 -2.11 -0.17
C SER A 208 -0.17 -2.12 -0.44
N ASN A 209 0.65 -2.42 0.57
CA ASN A 209 2.12 -2.53 0.56
C ASN A 209 2.84 -1.22 0.23
N GLY A 210 2.25 -0.09 0.59
CA GLY A 210 2.95 1.18 0.65
C GLY A 210 4.02 1.16 1.75
N ASN A 211 4.99 2.06 1.68
CA ASN A 211 6.05 2.27 2.68
C ASN A 211 7.10 1.13 2.82
N LEU A 212 7.12 0.12 1.94
CA LEU A 212 8.08 -0.99 2.05
C LEU A 212 9.54 -0.52 1.96
N VAL A 213 9.81 0.52 1.15
CA VAL A 213 11.14 1.11 1.02
C VAL A 213 11.63 1.65 2.38
N GLU A 214 10.77 2.33 3.12
CA GLU A 214 11.11 2.92 4.43
C GLU A 214 11.37 1.86 5.49
N TYR A 215 10.57 0.79 5.53
CA TYR A 215 10.83 -0.34 6.43
C TYR A 215 12.21 -0.95 6.18
N TRP A 216 12.53 -1.23 4.92
CA TRP A 216 13.79 -1.89 4.58
C TRP A 216 15.00 -0.96 4.60
N GLN A 217 14.80 0.34 4.46
CA GLN A 217 15.82 1.34 4.78
C GLN A 217 16.14 1.33 6.28
N ALA A 218 15.13 1.30 7.16
CA ALA A 218 15.35 1.15 8.60
C ALA A 218 16.08 -0.17 8.94
N VAL A 219 15.70 -1.29 8.31
CA VAL A 219 16.40 -2.58 8.48
C VAL A 219 17.88 -2.50 8.07
N ALA A 220 18.19 -1.74 7.01
CA ALA A 220 19.57 -1.55 6.57
C ALA A 220 20.39 -0.67 7.54
N ASP A 221 19.76 0.31 8.16
CA ASP A 221 20.43 1.33 8.98
C ASP A 221 20.68 0.88 10.44
N TYR A 222 19.84 -0.02 10.97
CA TYR A 222 19.88 -0.42 12.39
C TYR A 222 20.16 -1.91 12.56
N LYS A 223 21.34 -2.25 13.11
CA LYS A 223 21.82 -3.64 13.25
C LYS A 223 20.84 -4.62 13.90
N ARG A 224 20.10 -4.17 14.93
CA ARG A 224 19.13 -5.01 15.65
C ARG A 224 17.85 -5.27 14.86
N LEU A 225 17.56 -4.47 13.83
CA LEU A 225 16.43 -4.71 12.93
C LEU A 225 16.83 -5.72 11.87
N GLN A 226 16.13 -6.86 11.81
CA GLN A 226 16.46 -7.95 10.89
C GLN A 226 15.31 -8.33 9.97
N GLY A 227 14.44 -7.37 9.65
CA GLY A 227 13.28 -7.59 8.78
C GLY A 227 12.09 -8.15 9.55
N GLY A 228 11.35 -9.07 8.91
CA GLY A 228 10.11 -9.61 9.47
C GLY A 228 9.29 -10.36 8.43
N PHE A 229 8.04 -10.63 8.78
CA PHE A 229 7.10 -11.38 7.96
C PHE A 229 5.93 -10.49 7.51
N ILE A 230 5.76 -10.29 6.20
CA ILE A 230 4.57 -9.61 5.67
C ILE A 230 3.31 -10.39 6.08
N TRP A 231 2.22 -9.69 6.41
CA TRP A 231 0.89 -10.29 6.52
C TRP A 231 0.10 -10.07 5.23
N ASP A 232 -0.22 -11.06 4.43
CA ASP A 232 0.27 -12.44 4.48
C ASP A 232 0.53 -12.99 3.06
N TRP A 233 0.66 -14.30 2.92
CA TRP A 233 1.04 -14.92 1.64
C TRP A 233 -0.11 -14.91 0.64
N VAL A 234 -1.29 -15.44 1.01
CA VAL A 234 -2.36 -15.77 0.07
C VAL A 234 -3.72 -15.34 0.60
N ASP A 235 -4.51 -14.69 -0.26
CA ASP A 235 -5.90 -14.36 0.02
C ASP A 235 -6.71 -15.62 0.36
N GLN A 236 -7.42 -15.61 1.49
CA GLN A 236 -8.22 -16.75 1.95
C GLN A 236 -9.63 -16.78 1.35
N GLY A 237 -9.76 -16.39 0.08
CA GLY A 237 -11.00 -16.46 -0.68
C GLY A 237 -11.33 -17.88 -1.14
N LEU A 238 -12.62 -18.23 -1.18
CA LEU A 238 -13.11 -19.51 -1.67
C LEU A 238 -13.72 -19.39 -3.06
N ARG A 239 -13.47 -20.35 -3.94
CA ARG A 239 -14.01 -20.30 -5.31
C ARG A 239 -15.53 -20.52 -5.32
N ARG A 240 -16.25 -19.60 -5.94
CA ARG A 240 -17.65 -19.77 -6.37
C ARG A 240 -17.71 -19.91 -7.87
N VAL A 241 -18.62 -20.74 -8.35
CA VAL A 241 -18.86 -20.97 -9.77
C VAL A 241 -20.35 -20.77 -10.04
N GLU A 242 -20.67 -19.84 -10.92
CA GLU A 242 -22.04 -19.54 -11.33
C GLU A 242 -22.58 -20.57 -12.35
N PRO A 243 -23.90 -20.63 -12.58
CA PRO A 243 -24.50 -21.54 -13.56
C PRO A 243 -23.97 -21.37 -14.99
N ASP A 244 -23.47 -20.19 -15.34
CA ASP A 244 -22.87 -19.89 -16.65
C ASP A 244 -21.38 -20.26 -16.75
N GLY A 245 -20.78 -20.73 -15.65
CA GLY A 245 -19.38 -21.13 -15.55
C GLY A 245 -18.42 -20.01 -15.15
N SER A 246 -18.89 -18.77 -14.96
CA SER A 246 -18.07 -17.69 -14.42
C SER A 246 -17.66 -17.98 -12.98
N GLN A 247 -16.48 -17.50 -12.59
CA GLN A 247 -15.89 -17.76 -11.28
C GLN A 247 -15.64 -16.46 -10.54
N TRP A 248 -15.82 -16.49 -9.22
CA TRP A 248 -15.48 -15.38 -8.32
C TRP A 248 -15.01 -15.90 -6.97
N TRP A 249 -14.41 -15.02 -6.17
CA TRP A 249 -13.84 -15.35 -4.87
C TRP A 249 -14.76 -14.88 -3.76
N ALA A 250 -15.35 -15.81 -3.02
CA ALA A 250 -16.15 -15.53 -1.85
C ALA A 250 -15.28 -15.30 -0.61
N TYR A 251 -15.76 -14.44 0.29
CA TYR A 251 -15.19 -14.15 1.60
C TYR A 251 -16.28 -14.14 2.68
N GLY A 252 -15.98 -13.64 3.88
CA GLY A 252 -16.90 -13.63 5.02
C GLY A 252 -18.29 -13.05 4.69
N GLY A 253 -19.33 -13.77 5.08
CA GLY A 253 -20.74 -13.43 4.84
C GLY A 253 -21.32 -13.99 3.54
N ASP A 254 -20.51 -14.41 2.56
CA ASP A 254 -21.01 -14.98 1.29
C ASP A 254 -21.55 -16.41 1.43
N TYR A 255 -21.40 -17.03 2.61
CA TYR A 255 -21.96 -18.34 2.96
C TYR A 255 -23.07 -18.23 4.01
N ASP A 256 -23.67 -17.04 4.17
CA ASP A 256 -24.66 -16.73 5.22
C ASP A 256 -24.12 -16.97 6.64
N ASP A 257 -22.80 -16.90 6.81
CA ASP A 257 -22.09 -17.03 8.07
C ASP A 257 -22.23 -15.76 8.93
N GLU A 258 -22.66 -15.92 10.19
CA GLU A 258 -22.84 -14.82 11.13
C GLU A 258 -22.44 -15.25 12.56
N PRO A 259 -21.58 -14.48 13.28
CA PRO A 259 -20.90 -13.26 12.81
C PRO A 259 -19.81 -13.57 11.75
N ASN A 260 -19.44 -12.56 10.94
CA ASN A 260 -18.30 -12.59 10.01
C ASN A 260 -17.60 -11.23 9.97
N ASP A 261 -16.35 -11.22 9.49
CA ASP A 261 -15.50 -10.02 9.35
C ASP A 261 -15.32 -9.58 7.87
N GLY A 262 -16.26 -9.94 6.99
CA GLY A 262 -16.25 -9.54 5.58
C GLY A 262 -14.99 -10.00 4.83
N ASN A 263 -14.38 -9.08 4.08
CA ASN A 263 -13.19 -9.34 3.27
C ASN A 263 -11.87 -9.30 4.06
N PHE A 264 -11.91 -9.23 5.39
CA PHE A 264 -10.69 -9.18 6.21
C PHE A 264 -9.83 -10.46 6.13
N CYS A 265 -10.31 -11.53 5.49
CA CYS A 265 -9.53 -12.73 5.18
C CYS A 265 -8.74 -12.65 3.85
N ILE A 266 -8.85 -11.54 3.11
CA ILE A 266 -8.21 -11.31 1.81
C ILE A 266 -6.99 -10.40 2.04
N ASN A 267 -5.86 -10.97 2.48
CA ASN A 267 -4.68 -10.20 2.90
C ASN A 267 -3.38 -10.61 2.19
N GLY A 268 -3.46 -11.35 1.10
CA GLY A 268 -2.33 -12.01 0.48
C GLY A 268 -1.51 -11.10 -0.42
N LEU A 269 -0.21 -11.39 -0.50
CA LEU A 269 0.64 -10.96 -1.61
C LEU A 269 0.28 -11.65 -2.94
N VAL A 270 -0.51 -12.72 -2.90
CA VAL A 270 -1.08 -13.40 -4.05
C VAL A 270 -2.58 -13.66 -3.87
N SER A 271 -3.33 -13.65 -4.97
CA SER A 271 -4.74 -14.04 -5.03
C SER A 271 -4.95 -15.52 -4.64
N PRO A 272 -6.19 -15.99 -4.39
CA PRO A 272 -6.41 -17.38 -3.95
C PRO A 272 -5.84 -18.44 -4.91
N ASP A 273 -5.76 -18.12 -6.21
CA ASP A 273 -5.17 -18.94 -7.28
C ASP A 273 -3.65 -18.75 -7.48
N ARG A 274 -2.99 -18.04 -6.55
CA ARG A 274 -1.57 -17.68 -6.56
C ARG A 274 -1.16 -16.67 -7.64
N THR A 275 -2.10 -15.95 -8.24
CA THR A 275 -1.79 -14.80 -9.09
C THR A 275 -1.10 -13.70 -8.27
N PRO A 276 0.13 -13.28 -8.61
CA PRO A 276 0.84 -12.24 -7.88
C PRO A 276 0.11 -10.90 -7.88
N HIS A 277 -0.03 -10.28 -6.70
CA HIS A 277 -0.45 -8.89 -6.61
C HIS A 277 0.72 -7.95 -6.92
N PRO A 278 0.46 -6.70 -7.34
CA PRO A 278 1.51 -5.70 -7.58
C PRO A 278 2.38 -5.43 -6.33
N GLY A 279 1.83 -5.58 -5.13
CA GLY A 279 2.58 -5.51 -3.87
C GLY A 279 3.73 -6.52 -3.77
N LEU A 280 3.58 -7.73 -4.32
CA LEU A 280 4.64 -8.73 -4.33
C LEU A 280 5.82 -8.32 -5.24
N LEU A 281 5.53 -7.60 -6.32
CA LEU A 281 6.57 -7.06 -7.21
C LEU A 281 7.38 -5.97 -6.52
N GLU A 282 6.71 -5.10 -5.75
CA GLU A 282 7.40 -4.11 -4.90
C GLU A 282 8.27 -4.79 -3.86
N TYR A 283 7.75 -5.82 -3.19
CA TYR A 283 8.53 -6.54 -2.19
C TYR A 283 9.74 -7.23 -2.79
N LYS A 284 9.59 -7.92 -3.94
CA LYS A 284 10.71 -8.51 -4.69
C LYS A 284 11.81 -7.50 -4.95
N LYS A 285 11.43 -6.29 -5.36
CA LYS A 285 12.34 -5.19 -5.66
C LYS A 285 13.09 -4.69 -4.42
N VAL A 286 12.36 -4.46 -3.33
CA VAL A 286 12.96 -3.99 -2.07
C VAL A 286 13.93 -5.03 -1.49
N LEU A 287 13.65 -6.32 -1.71
CA LEU A 287 14.43 -7.45 -1.21
C LEU A 287 15.65 -7.85 -2.05
N GLU A 288 15.93 -7.15 -3.15
CA GLU A 288 16.93 -7.58 -4.14
C GLU A 288 18.28 -7.99 -3.51
N PRO A 289 18.84 -9.14 -3.92
CA PRO A 289 20.12 -9.62 -3.40
C PRO A 289 21.32 -8.88 -4.02
N VAL A 290 21.09 -7.99 -4.98
CA VAL A 290 22.12 -7.16 -5.61
C VAL A 290 21.67 -5.72 -5.57
N LEU A 291 22.43 -4.86 -4.89
CA LEU A 291 22.20 -3.41 -4.93
C LEU A 291 23.15 -2.79 -5.95
N VAL A 292 22.63 -1.88 -6.76
CA VAL A 292 23.43 -1.06 -7.68
C VAL A 292 23.24 0.41 -7.32
N GLU A 293 24.35 1.13 -7.17
CA GLU A 293 24.37 2.55 -6.85
C GLU A 293 25.17 3.33 -7.92
N PRO A 294 24.71 4.51 -8.34
CA PRO A 294 25.45 5.33 -9.29
C PRO A 294 26.74 5.86 -8.65
N VAL A 295 27.85 5.80 -9.39
CA VAL A 295 29.13 6.43 -9.01
C VAL A 295 29.46 7.59 -9.95
N ASP A 296 29.41 7.33 -11.26
CA ASP A 296 29.55 8.33 -12.32
C ASP A 296 28.88 7.78 -13.59
N LEU A 297 27.60 8.10 -13.76
CA LEU A 297 26.81 7.56 -14.87
C LEU A 297 27.30 8.03 -16.24
N ALA A 298 27.87 9.24 -16.34
CA ALA A 298 28.42 9.74 -17.61
C ALA A 298 29.64 8.92 -18.06
N ALA A 299 30.43 8.42 -17.11
CA ALA A 299 31.53 7.48 -17.37
C ALA A 299 31.09 6.00 -17.31
N GLY A 300 29.79 5.72 -17.19
CA GLY A 300 29.24 4.37 -17.06
C GLY A 300 29.65 3.66 -15.76
N LYS A 301 30.03 4.36 -14.69
CA LYS A 301 30.48 3.74 -13.44
C LYS A 301 29.35 3.58 -12.44
N VAL A 302 29.20 2.36 -11.94
CA VAL A 302 28.27 1.99 -10.86
C VAL A 302 28.97 1.13 -9.81
N ARG A 303 28.48 1.18 -8.58
CA ARG A 303 28.88 0.29 -7.49
C ARG A 303 27.86 -0.83 -7.38
N VAL A 304 28.33 -2.07 -7.41
CA VAL A 304 27.52 -3.27 -7.21
C VAL A 304 27.84 -3.87 -5.85
N THR A 305 26.83 -4.06 -5.02
CA THR A 305 26.94 -4.62 -3.67
C THR A 305 26.21 -5.95 -3.59
N ASN A 306 26.89 -6.99 -3.11
CA ASN A 306 26.30 -8.31 -2.89
C ASN A 306 25.59 -8.36 -1.54
N ARG A 307 24.26 -8.51 -1.55
CA ARG A 307 23.42 -8.64 -0.35
C ARG A 307 23.07 -10.11 -0.01
N TYR A 308 23.67 -11.10 -0.68
CA TYR A 308 23.64 -12.48 -0.19
C TYR A 308 24.52 -12.63 1.06
N HIS A 309 24.14 -13.58 1.92
CA HIS A 309 24.88 -13.88 3.15
C HIS A 309 25.95 -14.98 2.96
N PHE A 310 25.79 -15.87 1.98
CA PHE A 310 26.64 -17.08 1.86
C PHE A 310 27.15 -17.39 0.44
N THR A 311 26.74 -16.62 -0.57
CA THR A 311 27.07 -16.90 -1.99
C THR A 311 27.61 -15.64 -2.67
N ASP A 312 28.61 -15.80 -3.54
CA ASP A 312 29.12 -14.70 -4.39
C ASP A 312 28.24 -14.45 -5.62
N LEU A 313 28.47 -13.37 -6.36
CA LEU A 313 27.68 -13.01 -7.55
C LEU A 313 28.07 -13.73 -8.86
N SER A 314 29.01 -14.68 -8.85
CA SER A 314 29.48 -15.36 -10.09
C SER A 314 28.43 -16.27 -10.73
N HIS A 315 27.40 -16.65 -9.95
CA HIS A 315 26.26 -17.42 -10.44
C HIS A 315 25.25 -16.59 -11.25
N LEU A 316 25.42 -15.27 -11.32
CA LEU A 316 24.54 -14.36 -12.05
C LEU A 316 25.14 -13.91 -13.38
N LYS A 317 24.27 -13.84 -14.38
CA LYS A 317 24.51 -13.16 -15.65
C LYS A 317 24.10 -11.70 -15.49
N ILE A 318 24.95 -10.79 -15.98
CA ILE A 318 24.71 -9.35 -15.94
C ILE A 318 24.50 -8.85 -17.37
N THR A 319 23.33 -8.31 -17.66
CA THR A 319 23.00 -7.62 -18.91
C THR A 319 22.70 -6.16 -18.63
N TRP A 320 22.95 -5.28 -19.59
CA TRP A 320 22.60 -3.87 -19.49
C TRP A 320 21.95 -3.37 -20.78
N GLN A 321 21.13 -2.33 -20.66
CA GLN A 321 20.46 -1.65 -21.76
C GLN A 321 20.46 -0.14 -21.50
N LEU A 322 20.72 0.64 -22.55
CA LEU A 322 20.44 2.06 -22.59
C LEU A 322 19.25 2.28 -23.51
N THR A 323 18.14 2.75 -22.98
CA THR A 323 16.91 3.04 -23.74
C THR A 323 16.69 4.55 -23.86
N ALA A 324 16.02 4.99 -24.91
CA ALA A 324 15.50 6.35 -25.05
C ALA A 324 14.13 6.29 -25.76
N GLY A 325 13.08 6.73 -25.07
CA GLY A 325 11.71 6.44 -25.50
C GLY A 325 11.44 4.93 -25.53
N ASP A 326 10.88 4.45 -26.63
CA ASP A 326 10.59 3.03 -26.90
C ASP A 326 11.79 2.26 -27.51
N GLN A 327 12.91 2.95 -27.76
CA GLN A 327 14.06 2.38 -28.46
C GLN A 327 15.18 1.93 -27.52
N VAL A 328 15.73 0.74 -27.77
CA VAL A 328 17.00 0.30 -27.18
C VAL A 328 18.15 0.88 -28.02
N ILE A 329 18.84 1.88 -27.50
CA ILE A 329 19.94 2.59 -28.16
C ILE A 329 21.21 1.74 -28.14
N GLN A 330 21.53 1.19 -26.96
CA GLN A 330 22.67 0.28 -26.76
C GLN A 330 22.30 -0.80 -25.77
N ASN A 331 22.95 -1.96 -25.87
CA ASN A 331 22.83 -3.03 -24.89
C ASN A 331 24.09 -3.90 -24.90
N GLY A 332 24.26 -4.70 -23.85
CA GLY A 332 25.36 -5.65 -23.80
C GLY A 332 25.34 -6.53 -22.57
N GLN A 333 26.42 -7.27 -22.40
CA GLN A 333 26.67 -8.14 -21.26
C GLN A 333 27.96 -7.75 -20.57
N ILE A 334 27.99 -7.95 -19.26
CA ILE A 334 29.18 -7.77 -18.44
C ILE A 334 29.64 -9.15 -17.98
N ALA A 335 30.96 -9.36 -17.95
CA ALA A 335 31.51 -10.61 -17.45
C ALA A 335 31.03 -10.87 -16.00
N PRO A 336 30.75 -12.14 -15.64
CA PRO A 336 30.33 -12.51 -14.29
C PRO A 336 31.28 -11.93 -13.23
N GLN A 337 30.70 -11.45 -12.12
CA GLN A 337 31.44 -10.77 -11.05
C GLN A 337 31.52 -11.67 -9.82
N ALA A 338 32.71 -12.13 -9.45
CA ALA A 338 32.93 -12.81 -8.16
C ALA A 338 33.06 -11.77 -7.03
N ILE A 339 31.94 -11.17 -6.62
CA ILE A 339 31.83 -10.26 -5.48
C ILE A 339 31.34 -11.09 -4.29
N GLY A 340 32.12 -11.18 -3.22
CA GLY A 340 31.82 -12.01 -2.05
C GLY A 340 30.59 -11.53 -1.27
N PRO A 341 30.01 -12.36 -0.39
CA PRO A 341 28.88 -11.96 0.47
C PRO A 341 29.17 -10.67 1.24
N GLY A 342 28.29 -9.67 1.13
CA GLY A 342 28.45 -8.36 1.79
C GLY A 342 29.47 -7.41 1.14
N ASP A 343 30.26 -7.86 0.17
CA ASP A 343 31.26 -7.03 -0.51
C ASP A 343 30.62 -6.12 -1.58
N SER A 344 31.33 -5.04 -1.92
CA SER A 344 31.00 -4.14 -3.02
C SER A 344 32.15 -4.02 -4.02
N ARG A 345 31.82 -3.77 -5.30
CA ARG A 345 32.81 -3.47 -6.35
C ARG A 345 32.27 -2.44 -7.32
N GLU A 346 33.13 -1.52 -7.76
CA GLU A 346 32.82 -0.63 -8.87
C GLU A 346 33.05 -1.35 -10.21
N ILE A 347 32.07 -1.26 -11.10
CA ILE A 347 32.14 -1.78 -12.46
C ILE A 347 31.85 -0.67 -13.47
N THR A 348 32.37 -0.82 -14.68
CA THR A 348 32.15 0.11 -15.79
C THR A 348 31.25 -0.53 -16.83
N ILE A 349 30.14 0.13 -17.11
CA ILE A 349 29.20 -0.20 -18.18
C ILE A 349 29.70 0.49 -19.46
N PRO A 350 29.92 -0.26 -20.56
CA PRO A 350 30.52 0.28 -21.78
C PRO A 350 29.49 1.05 -22.63
N VAL A 351 29.01 2.18 -22.12
CA VAL A 351 28.12 3.09 -22.86
C VAL A 351 28.95 4.01 -23.76
N ASP A 352 28.65 3.99 -25.06
CA ASP A 352 29.20 4.94 -26.04
C ASP A 352 28.31 6.19 -26.10
N VAL A 353 28.67 7.24 -25.36
CA VAL A 353 27.85 8.45 -25.19
C VAL A 353 27.65 9.21 -26.51
N GLU A 354 28.69 9.29 -27.35
CA GLU A 354 28.61 10.02 -28.63
C GLU A 354 27.65 9.31 -29.59
N ARG A 355 27.79 7.99 -29.72
CA ARG A 355 26.86 7.18 -30.51
C ARG A 355 25.44 7.25 -29.96
N ALA A 356 25.26 7.18 -28.64
CA ALA A 356 23.94 7.26 -28.03
C ALA A 356 23.27 8.61 -28.34
N SER A 357 23.98 9.72 -28.11
CA SER A 357 23.48 11.07 -28.38
C SER A 357 23.01 11.26 -29.84
N GLY A 358 23.73 10.69 -30.80
CA GLY A 358 23.37 10.77 -32.23
C GLY A 358 22.22 9.85 -32.67
N GLN A 359 21.80 8.89 -31.84
CA GLN A 359 20.69 7.98 -32.13
C GLN A 359 19.39 8.39 -31.42
N MET A 360 19.46 9.24 -30.41
CA MET A 360 18.31 9.70 -29.64
C MET A 360 17.48 10.73 -30.41
N ALA A 361 16.16 10.57 -30.39
CA ALA A 361 15.24 11.57 -30.90
C ALA A 361 15.19 12.82 -29.99
N PRO A 362 14.94 14.02 -30.54
CA PRO A 362 14.76 15.23 -29.74
C PRO A 362 13.75 15.05 -28.60
N GLY A 363 14.05 15.60 -27.42
CA GLY A 363 13.14 15.56 -26.27
C GLY A 363 13.05 14.22 -25.54
N THR A 364 13.77 13.18 -25.98
CA THR A 364 13.79 11.89 -25.29
C THR A 364 14.80 11.88 -24.13
N GLU A 365 14.45 11.17 -23.05
CA GLU A 365 15.36 10.92 -21.92
C GLU A 365 15.99 9.53 -22.08
N ALA A 366 17.24 9.38 -21.68
CA ALA A 366 17.93 8.10 -21.69
C ALA A 366 17.86 7.39 -20.32
N TRP A 367 17.61 6.09 -20.31
CA TRP A 367 17.59 5.26 -19.11
C TRP A 367 18.56 4.09 -19.24
N LEU A 368 19.49 3.99 -18.28
CA LEU A 368 20.43 2.88 -18.17
C LEU A 368 19.87 1.84 -17.20
N SER A 369 19.54 0.66 -17.71
CA SER A 369 19.09 -0.50 -16.93
C SER A 369 20.18 -1.57 -16.84
N LEU A 370 20.33 -2.19 -15.67
CA LEU A 370 21.14 -3.38 -15.41
C LEU A 370 20.23 -4.49 -14.89
N HIS A 371 20.43 -5.71 -15.37
CA HIS A 371 19.64 -6.88 -15.01
C HIS A 371 20.54 -8.03 -14.58
N PHE A 372 20.18 -8.68 -13.47
CA PHE A 372 20.92 -9.78 -12.85
C PHE A 372 20.03 -11.01 -12.84
N SER A 373 20.41 -12.01 -13.64
CA SER A 373 19.63 -13.24 -13.81
C SER A 373 20.45 -14.50 -13.52
N LEU A 374 19.78 -15.58 -13.15
CA LEU A 374 20.43 -16.86 -12.91
C LEU A 374 21.15 -17.36 -14.17
N SER A 375 22.45 -17.66 -14.06
CA SER A 375 23.22 -18.23 -15.18
C SER A 375 22.88 -19.69 -15.48
N ARG A 376 22.24 -20.38 -14.53
CA ARG A 376 21.86 -21.80 -14.58
C ARG A 376 20.57 -22.01 -13.80
N ALA A 377 19.82 -23.05 -14.16
CA ALA A 377 18.61 -23.43 -13.44
C ALA A 377 18.93 -23.84 -11.99
N THR A 378 17.95 -23.61 -11.13
CA THR A 378 17.90 -24.01 -9.73
C THR A 378 16.62 -24.81 -9.50
N PRO A 379 16.45 -25.53 -8.38
CA PRO A 379 15.20 -26.24 -8.10
C PRO A 379 13.94 -25.35 -8.11
N TRP A 380 14.08 -24.04 -7.84
CA TRP A 380 12.96 -23.10 -7.73
C TRP A 380 12.77 -22.16 -8.93
N ALA A 381 13.73 -22.09 -9.85
CA ALA A 381 13.62 -21.27 -11.06
C ALA A 381 14.57 -21.70 -12.16
N GLU A 382 14.13 -21.47 -13.40
CA GLU A 382 14.93 -21.73 -14.61
C GLU A 382 16.11 -20.76 -14.76
N ALA A 383 17.06 -21.14 -15.62
CA ALA A 383 18.11 -20.21 -16.05
C ALA A 383 17.49 -18.98 -16.74
N GLY A 384 18.01 -17.80 -16.44
CA GLY A 384 17.47 -16.54 -16.94
C GLY A 384 16.44 -15.86 -16.03
N HIS A 385 15.99 -16.51 -14.94
CA HIS A 385 15.16 -15.85 -13.94
C HIS A 385 15.88 -14.64 -13.34
N GLU A 386 15.24 -13.47 -13.38
CA GLU A 386 15.78 -12.23 -12.85
C GLU A 386 15.57 -12.15 -11.33
N VAL A 387 16.67 -11.98 -10.60
CA VAL A 387 16.68 -11.82 -9.14
C VAL A 387 16.81 -10.35 -8.71
N ALA A 388 17.39 -9.51 -9.56
CA ALA A 388 17.53 -8.08 -9.31
C ALA A 388 17.71 -7.30 -10.62
N TRP A 389 17.31 -6.03 -10.61
CA TRP A 389 17.61 -5.07 -11.65
C TRP A 389 17.89 -3.68 -11.06
N ALA A 390 18.40 -2.75 -11.84
CA ALA A 390 18.51 -1.34 -11.44
C ALA A 390 18.36 -0.45 -12.66
N GLN A 391 17.78 0.74 -12.50
CA GLN A 391 17.62 1.69 -13.59
C GLN A 391 17.94 3.11 -13.11
N PHE A 392 18.63 3.86 -13.97
CA PHE A 392 19.01 5.24 -13.71
C PHE A 392 18.77 6.10 -14.94
N LYS A 393 18.33 7.35 -14.74
CA LYS A 393 18.32 8.34 -15.81
C LYS A 393 19.78 8.65 -16.18
N HIS A 394 20.18 8.31 -17.41
CA HIS A 394 21.52 8.55 -17.91
C HIS A 394 21.65 10.01 -18.37
N PRO A 395 22.76 10.71 -18.09
CA PRO A 395 22.92 12.13 -18.44
C PRO A 395 23.18 12.40 -19.94
N VAL A 396 22.99 11.42 -20.82
CA VAL A 396 23.20 11.63 -22.26
C VAL A 396 21.98 12.35 -22.82
N GLU A 397 22.24 13.36 -23.64
CA GLU A 397 21.21 14.16 -24.30
C GLU A 397 21.23 13.93 -25.81
N PRO A 398 20.09 14.07 -26.50
CA PRO A 398 20.06 14.02 -27.96
C PRO A 398 20.84 15.20 -28.57
N GLN A 399 21.45 14.99 -29.74
CA GLN A 399 22.22 16.04 -30.45
C GLN A 399 21.37 17.26 -30.84
N THR A 400 20.08 17.03 -31.04
CA THR A 400 19.11 18.05 -31.46
C THR A 400 18.03 18.19 -30.42
N GLN A 401 17.67 19.42 -30.08
CA GLN A 401 16.56 19.75 -29.20
C GLN A 401 15.27 19.94 -30.02
N PRO A 402 14.10 19.62 -29.45
CA PRO A 402 12.83 19.91 -30.12
C PRO A 402 12.71 21.43 -30.31
N GLN A 403 12.25 21.85 -31.49
CA GLN A 403 11.93 23.25 -31.74
C GLN A 403 10.41 23.43 -31.62
N PRO A 404 9.93 24.45 -30.89
CA PRO A 404 8.52 24.76 -30.86
C PRO A 404 8.06 25.16 -32.27
N THR A 405 6.87 24.71 -32.65
CA THR A 405 6.20 25.16 -33.88
C THR A 405 5.94 26.66 -33.80
N ASP A 406 6.20 27.39 -34.88
CA ASP A 406 5.85 28.81 -34.96
C ASP A 406 4.32 28.93 -35.09
N GLU A 407 3.67 29.61 -34.13
CA GLU A 407 2.21 29.79 -34.11
C GLU A 407 1.67 30.41 -35.41
N SER A 408 2.48 31.25 -36.08
CA SER A 408 2.07 31.89 -37.35
C SER A 408 2.02 30.92 -38.53
N GLU A 409 2.57 29.71 -38.40
CA GLU A 409 2.52 28.64 -39.40
C GLU A 409 1.30 27.72 -39.21
N LEU A 410 0.57 27.86 -38.10
CA LEU A 410 -0.62 27.07 -37.82
C LEU A 410 -1.79 27.46 -38.74
N THR A 411 -2.71 26.53 -38.95
CA THR A 411 -3.97 26.83 -39.65
C THR A 411 -4.84 27.81 -38.84
N GLN A 412 -5.80 28.46 -39.49
CA GLN A 412 -6.69 29.39 -38.78
C GLN A 412 -7.70 28.62 -37.93
N VAL A 413 -8.05 29.20 -36.79
CA VAL A 413 -9.12 28.71 -35.91
C VAL A 413 -10.29 29.68 -35.97
N SER A 414 -11.50 29.15 -35.82
CA SER A 414 -12.73 29.91 -35.77
C SER A 414 -13.43 29.68 -34.45
N LEU A 415 -14.13 30.73 -33.99
CA LEU A 415 -14.93 30.72 -32.78
C LEU A 415 -16.36 31.07 -33.20
N ALA A 416 -17.31 30.18 -32.93
CA ALA A 416 -18.72 30.39 -33.21
C ALA A 416 -19.56 30.00 -31.98
N GLY A 417 -20.65 30.73 -31.76
CA GLY A 417 -21.72 30.28 -30.86
C GLY A 417 -22.78 29.52 -31.67
N ASP A 418 -23.36 28.47 -31.09
CA ASP A 418 -24.41 27.67 -31.74
C ASP A 418 -25.84 28.26 -31.62
N GLY A 419 -25.97 29.41 -30.94
CA GLY A 419 -27.27 29.99 -30.59
C GLY A 419 -27.61 29.92 -29.09
N GLY A 420 -26.71 29.40 -28.25
CA GLY A 420 -26.67 29.71 -26.81
C GLY A 420 -26.32 28.54 -25.88
N ALA A 421 -26.24 27.31 -26.38
CA ALA A 421 -25.95 26.13 -25.57
C ALA A 421 -24.48 25.75 -25.61
N GLN A 422 -23.79 26.00 -26.73
CA GLN A 422 -22.40 25.61 -26.94
C GLN A 422 -21.55 26.72 -27.55
N THR A 423 -20.29 26.73 -27.15
CA THR A 423 -19.21 27.43 -27.84
C THR A 423 -18.43 26.44 -28.70
N LEU A 424 -18.41 26.68 -30.00
CA LEU A 424 -17.70 25.87 -30.96
C LEU A 424 -16.38 26.53 -31.34
N VAL A 425 -15.29 25.78 -31.17
CA VAL A 425 -13.97 26.10 -31.71
C VAL A 425 -13.67 25.12 -32.84
N ALA A 426 -13.34 25.64 -34.03
CA ALA A 426 -13.12 24.79 -35.21
C ALA A 426 -11.95 25.28 -36.05
N GLY A 427 -11.10 24.36 -36.50
CA GLY A 427 -10.01 24.61 -37.44
C GLY A 427 -10.05 23.64 -38.62
N ASP A 428 -8.91 23.43 -39.27
CA ASP A 428 -8.81 22.47 -40.38
C ASP A 428 -8.86 21.04 -39.83
N GLY A 429 -9.87 20.27 -40.22
CA GLY A 429 -10.02 18.86 -39.81
C GLY A 429 -10.51 18.61 -38.38
N PHE A 430 -10.69 19.62 -37.52
CA PHE A 430 -11.15 19.42 -36.14
C PHE A 430 -12.24 20.40 -35.67
N GLN A 431 -13.01 19.96 -34.68
CA GLN A 431 -14.06 20.73 -34.00
C GLN A 431 -14.15 20.35 -32.53
N ILE A 432 -14.27 21.34 -31.65
CA ILE A 432 -14.42 21.17 -30.20
C ILE A 432 -15.63 21.98 -29.74
N ALA A 433 -16.58 21.33 -29.09
CA ALA A 433 -17.73 22.00 -28.49
C ALA A 433 -17.60 22.05 -26.98
N PHE A 434 -17.65 23.26 -26.43
CA PHE A 434 -17.72 23.54 -25.00
C PHE A 434 -19.17 23.80 -24.61
N ASP A 435 -19.67 23.05 -23.65
CA ASP A 435 -21.02 23.22 -23.11
C ASP A 435 -21.05 24.42 -22.15
N GLN A 436 -22.00 25.34 -22.36
CA GLN A 436 -22.09 26.57 -21.56
C GLN A 436 -22.67 26.34 -20.15
N GLU A 437 -23.40 25.24 -19.93
CA GLU A 437 -24.02 24.91 -18.64
C GLU A 437 -23.07 24.19 -17.69
N SER A 438 -22.33 23.21 -18.22
CA SER A 438 -21.37 22.39 -17.48
C SER A 438 -19.92 22.87 -17.58
N GLY A 439 -19.59 23.72 -18.57
CA GLY A 439 -18.24 24.24 -18.77
C GLY A 439 -17.24 23.20 -19.29
N GLN A 440 -17.70 21.99 -19.63
CA GLN A 440 -16.86 20.89 -20.09
C GLN A 440 -16.82 20.84 -21.62
N ILE A 441 -15.86 20.08 -22.17
CA ILE A 441 -15.94 19.67 -23.58
C ILE A 441 -17.07 18.66 -23.70
N ALA A 442 -18.12 19.03 -24.42
CA ALA A 442 -19.25 18.17 -24.73
C ALA A 442 -18.86 17.08 -25.73
N TRP A 443 -18.02 17.45 -26.71
CA TRP A 443 -17.41 16.53 -27.64
C TRP A 443 -16.22 17.19 -28.35
N TRP A 444 -15.25 16.37 -28.75
CA TRP A 444 -14.13 16.77 -29.59
C TRP A 444 -14.05 15.82 -30.78
N ARG A 445 -14.13 16.36 -32.00
CA ARG A 445 -14.00 15.61 -33.25
C ARG A 445 -12.76 15.98 -34.04
N VAL A 446 -12.11 14.96 -34.61
CA VAL A 446 -11.03 15.10 -35.58
C VAL A 446 -11.32 14.17 -36.76
N ASP A 447 -11.30 14.70 -37.98
CA ASP A 447 -11.62 14.00 -39.23
C ASP A 447 -12.97 13.25 -39.18
N GLY A 448 -13.94 13.82 -38.47
CA GLY A 448 -15.29 13.25 -38.31
C GLY A 448 -15.40 12.11 -37.28
N ARG A 449 -14.34 11.79 -36.55
CA ARG A 449 -14.34 10.81 -35.44
C ARG A 449 -14.37 11.51 -34.09
N ASP A 450 -15.22 11.05 -33.17
CA ASP A 450 -15.29 11.56 -31.79
C ASP A 450 -14.10 11.03 -30.97
N LEU A 451 -13.33 11.92 -30.33
CA LEU A 451 -12.20 11.61 -29.44
C LEU A 451 -12.59 11.68 -27.97
N VAL A 452 -13.37 12.69 -27.59
CA VAL A 452 -13.86 12.93 -26.22
C VAL A 452 -15.36 13.07 -26.28
N VAL A 453 -16.08 12.47 -25.34
CA VAL A 453 -17.54 12.56 -25.21
C VAL A 453 -18.00 13.26 -23.93
N ALA A 454 -17.09 13.49 -22.97
CA ALA A 454 -17.31 14.37 -21.81
C ALA A 454 -15.99 14.72 -21.09
N GLY A 455 -15.97 15.87 -20.40
CA GLY A 455 -14.87 16.32 -19.54
C GLY A 455 -13.91 17.30 -20.22
N PRO A 456 -12.71 17.55 -19.66
CA PRO A 456 -12.32 17.15 -18.33
C PRO A 456 -13.17 17.84 -17.24
N ARG A 457 -13.32 17.17 -16.10
CA ARG A 457 -13.86 17.75 -14.87
C ARG A 457 -12.95 17.43 -13.69
N LEU A 458 -13.04 18.22 -12.62
CA LEU A 458 -12.25 18.02 -11.40
C LEU A 458 -12.47 16.61 -10.85
N ASN A 459 -11.38 15.93 -10.52
CA ASN A 459 -11.41 14.63 -9.86
C ASN A 459 -10.62 14.66 -8.54
N VAL A 460 -11.35 14.54 -7.43
CA VAL A 460 -10.81 14.47 -6.07
C VAL A 460 -11.34 13.26 -5.31
N TRP A 461 -11.82 12.24 -6.02
CA TRP A 461 -12.29 10.98 -5.45
C TRP A 461 -11.59 9.79 -6.11
N ARG A 462 -11.26 8.79 -5.30
CA ARG A 462 -10.87 7.45 -5.77
C ARG A 462 -11.77 6.44 -5.06
N ALA A 463 -12.06 5.32 -5.70
CA ALA A 463 -12.74 4.22 -5.02
C ALA A 463 -11.85 3.77 -3.83
N PRO A 464 -12.33 3.85 -2.57
CA PRO A 464 -11.47 3.59 -1.42
C PRO A 464 -10.82 2.22 -1.51
N THR A 465 -9.51 2.18 -1.28
CA THR A 465 -8.81 0.92 -1.04
C THR A 465 -9.19 0.35 0.31
N ASP A 466 -8.93 -0.93 0.57
CA ASP A 466 -9.12 -1.54 1.89
C ASP A 466 -8.37 -0.78 2.99
N ASN A 467 -7.21 -0.21 2.66
CA ASN A 467 -6.46 0.66 3.55
C ASN A 467 -7.15 2.00 3.82
N ASP A 468 -7.85 2.55 2.83
CA ASP A 468 -8.61 3.79 2.98
C ASP A 468 -9.92 3.55 3.75
N ALA A 469 -10.53 2.38 3.55
CA ALA A 469 -11.84 1.98 4.09
C ALA A 469 -11.81 1.54 5.56
N ASN A 470 -10.61 1.40 6.14
CA ASN A 470 -10.43 0.99 7.52
C ASN A 470 -11.23 1.88 8.52
N THR A 471 -11.83 1.25 9.53
CA THR A 471 -12.66 1.95 10.53
C THR A 471 -11.89 2.22 11.83
N TRP A 472 -10.63 1.80 11.91
CA TRP A 472 -9.74 1.97 13.05
C TRP A 472 -8.47 2.75 12.69
N GLY A 473 -7.57 2.92 13.67
CA GLY A 473 -6.36 3.71 13.52
C GLY A 473 -6.65 5.21 13.36
N ASP A 474 -5.59 6.00 13.19
CA ASP A 474 -5.72 7.47 13.23
C ASP A 474 -6.09 8.12 11.90
N GLN A 475 -5.98 7.40 10.78
CA GLN A 475 -6.20 7.98 9.46
C GLN A 475 -7.67 7.91 9.01
N ARG A 476 -8.29 6.72 9.05
CA ARG A 476 -9.70 6.47 8.69
C ARG A 476 -10.11 7.27 7.45
N ALA A 477 -9.34 7.10 6.37
CA ALA A 477 -9.27 8.07 5.28
C ALA A 477 -10.63 8.23 4.58
N ALA A 478 -11.25 7.12 4.19
CA ALA A 478 -12.53 7.14 3.48
C ALA A 478 -13.68 7.69 4.33
N ILE A 479 -13.68 7.45 5.64
CA ILE A 479 -14.64 8.08 6.56
C ILE A 479 -14.49 9.60 6.47
N ARG A 480 -13.29 10.12 6.67
CA ARG A 480 -13.02 11.58 6.64
C ARG A 480 -13.30 12.22 5.29
N TRP A 481 -13.05 11.50 4.19
CA TRP A 481 -13.37 11.99 2.84
C TRP A 481 -14.88 12.08 2.62
N ARG A 482 -15.65 11.09 3.09
CA ARG A 482 -17.12 11.08 2.98
C ARG A 482 -17.79 12.10 3.88
N GLU A 483 -17.24 12.38 5.07
CA GLU A 483 -17.76 13.40 6.00
C GLU A 483 -17.80 14.79 5.36
N VAL A 484 -16.79 15.13 4.55
CA VAL A 484 -16.71 16.42 3.83
C VAL A 484 -17.27 16.34 2.40
N GLY A 485 -17.77 15.17 1.99
CA GLY A 485 -18.52 14.94 0.76
C GLY A 485 -17.72 14.79 -0.53
N LEU A 486 -16.43 14.37 -0.45
CA LEU A 486 -15.59 14.20 -1.64
C LEU A 486 -16.15 13.21 -2.67
N ASP A 487 -16.91 12.21 -2.22
CA ASP A 487 -17.54 11.17 -3.04
C ASP A 487 -18.75 11.65 -3.87
N ARG A 488 -19.28 12.84 -3.55
CA ARG A 488 -20.54 13.38 -4.08
C ARG A 488 -20.49 14.88 -4.36
N LEU A 489 -19.32 15.40 -4.71
CA LEU A 489 -19.18 16.79 -5.13
C LEU A 489 -20.00 17.06 -6.39
N THR A 490 -20.71 18.17 -6.39
CA THR A 490 -21.33 18.73 -7.59
C THR A 490 -20.50 19.92 -8.03
N GLU A 491 -20.12 19.96 -9.31
CA GLU A 491 -19.43 21.10 -9.92
C GLU A 491 -20.45 22.07 -10.52
N HIS A 492 -20.32 23.35 -10.18
CA HIS A 492 -21.15 24.44 -10.69
C HIS A 492 -20.29 25.41 -11.50
N VAL A 493 -20.78 25.82 -12.66
CA VAL A 493 -20.09 26.78 -13.52
C VAL A 493 -20.40 28.20 -13.10
N ASP A 494 -19.35 28.97 -12.83
CA ASP A 494 -19.42 30.41 -12.55
C ASP A 494 -19.35 31.23 -13.83
N GLY A 495 -18.68 30.73 -14.86
CA GLY A 495 -18.69 31.33 -16.19
C GLY A 495 -17.79 30.62 -17.20
N VAL A 496 -18.20 30.71 -18.46
CA VAL A 496 -17.42 30.29 -19.64
C VAL A 496 -17.17 31.51 -20.51
N GLU A 497 -15.90 31.84 -20.72
CA GLU A 497 -15.46 32.97 -21.54
C GLU A 497 -14.58 32.45 -22.67
N ALA A 498 -14.94 32.73 -23.92
CA ALA A 498 -14.13 32.34 -25.07
C ALA A 498 -13.70 33.58 -25.85
N VAL A 499 -12.42 33.67 -26.18
CA VAL A 499 -11.82 34.81 -26.88
C VAL A 499 -10.86 34.36 -27.97
N HIS A 500 -10.87 35.09 -29.08
CA HIS A 500 -9.79 35.02 -30.06
C HIS A 500 -8.55 35.71 -29.49
N VAL A 501 -7.46 34.95 -29.32
CA VAL A 501 -6.16 35.51 -28.94
C VAL A 501 -5.48 36.08 -30.18
N ASN A 502 -5.49 35.32 -31.28
CA ASN A 502 -5.03 35.70 -32.61
C ASN A 502 -5.73 34.81 -33.67
N ASP A 503 -5.36 34.93 -34.95
CA ASP A 503 -5.99 34.17 -36.06
C ASP A 503 -5.82 32.63 -35.96
N HIS A 504 -4.91 32.16 -35.11
CA HIS A 504 -4.48 30.77 -34.98
C HIS A 504 -4.75 30.17 -33.59
N THR A 505 -5.24 30.96 -32.65
CA THR A 505 -5.40 30.56 -31.25
C THR A 505 -6.67 31.13 -30.63
N VAL A 506 -7.47 30.24 -30.03
CA VAL A 506 -8.64 30.58 -29.20
C VAL A 506 -8.38 30.13 -27.77
N GLU A 507 -8.65 31.03 -26.82
CA GLU A 507 -8.66 30.69 -25.39
C GLU A 507 -10.11 30.51 -24.93
N VAL A 508 -10.41 29.41 -24.26
CA VAL A 508 -11.67 29.19 -23.53
C VAL A 508 -11.34 29.05 -22.05
N ARG A 509 -11.87 29.98 -21.25
CA ARG A 509 -11.69 30.02 -19.79
C ARG A 509 -12.98 29.63 -19.10
N VAL A 510 -12.90 28.63 -18.23
CA VAL A 510 -14.01 28.09 -17.47
C VAL A 510 -13.69 28.23 -16.00
N ARG A 511 -14.55 28.91 -15.25
CA ARG A 511 -14.46 28.99 -13.79
C ARG A 511 -15.59 28.18 -13.19
N THR A 512 -15.25 27.32 -12.24
CA THR A 512 -16.20 26.48 -11.51
C THR A 512 -15.94 26.55 -10.02
N HIS A 513 -16.96 26.20 -9.25
CA HIS A 513 -16.80 25.78 -7.87
C HIS A 513 -17.49 24.45 -7.65
N SER A 514 -16.80 23.53 -6.97
CA SER A 514 -17.34 22.24 -6.58
C SER A 514 -17.56 22.18 -5.08
N ALA A 515 -18.72 21.72 -4.63
CA ALA A 515 -19.02 21.45 -3.23
C ALA A 515 -20.07 20.34 -3.12
N ALA A 516 -20.16 19.72 -1.95
CA ALA A 516 -21.21 18.75 -1.64
C ALA A 516 -22.22 19.34 -0.66
N GLU A 517 -23.47 18.90 -0.75
CA GLU A 517 -24.39 18.98 0.39
C GLU A 517 -24.00 17.90 1.41
N ILE A 518 -23.92 18.29 2.68
CA ILE A 518 -23.61 17.38 3.78
C ILE A 518 -24.73 17.39 4.81
N ASP A 519 -25.07 16.22 5.31
CA ASP A 519 -25.94 16.07 6.47
C ASP A 519 -25.11 16.35 7.73
N VAL A 520 -25.13 17.62 8.15
CA VAL A 520 -24.37 18.10 9.32
C VAL A 520 -24.73 17.33 10.58
N ASP A 521 -26.02 17.00 10.76
CA ASP A 521 -26.52 16.30 11.95
C ASP A 521 -26.01 14.84 11.95
N ALA A 522 -26.04 14.16 10.81
CA ALA A 522 -25.52 12.80 10.69
C ALA A 522 -24.00 12.72 10.91
N VAL A 523 -23.23 13.66 10.32
CA VAL A 523 -21.77 13.72 10.51
C VAL A 523 -21.44 14.05 11.98
N GLN A 524 -22.16 15.00 12.57
CA GLN A 524 -21.99 15.35 13.98
C GLN A 524 -22.27 14.14 14.89
N ALA A 525 -23.34 13.39 14.63
CA ALA A 525 -23.68 12.19 15.37
C ALA A 525 -22.58 11.12 15.25
N SER A 526 -22.06 10.89 14.05
CA SER A 526 -20.97 9.92 13.82
C SER A 526 -19.67 10.32 14.51
N ARG A 527 -19.24 11.59 14.39
CA ARG A 527 -18.05 12.11 15.10
C ARG A 527 -18.22 12.10 16.62
N TRP A 528 -19.44 12.33 17.10
CA TRP A 528 -19.77 12.22 18.53
C TRP A 528 -19.65 10.77 19.02
N GLU A 529 -20.20 9.81 18.28
CA GLU A 529 -20.06 8.38 18.55
C GLU A 529 -18.59 7.93 18.52
N GLU A 530 -17.79 8.47 17.59
CA GLU A 530 -16.35 8.17 17.53
C GLU A 530 -15.62 8.68 18.78
N LEU A 531 -15.91 9.91 19.20
CA LEU A 531 -15.33 10.51 20.39
C LEU A 531 -15.69 9.71 21.65
N THR A 532 -16.95 9.33 21.82
CA THR A 532 -17.39 8.54 22.97
C THR A 532 -16.83 7.13 22.93
N THR A 533 -16.76 6.49 21.75
CA THR A 533 -16.12 5.18 21.57
C THR A 533 -14.65 5.22 21.96
N ARG A 534 -13.90 6.24 21.54
CA ARG A 534 -12.49 6.44 21.91
C ARG A 534 -12.29 6.64 23.41
N LEU A 535 -13.17 7.41 24.05
CA LEU A 535 -13.17 7.55 25.51
C LEU A 535 -13.45 6.21 26.19
N GLY A 536 -14.41 5.43 25.68
CA GLY A 536 -14.69 4.08 26.16
C GLY A 536 -13.48 3.16 26.03
N GLN A 537 -12.81 3.15 24.88
CA GLN A 537 -11.58 2.38 24.67
C GLN A 537 -10.45 2.81 25.62
N PHE A 538 -10.28 4.11 25.86
CA PHE A 538 -9.31 4.61 26.84
C PHE A 538 -9.60 4.04 28.23
N LEU A 539 -10.87 4.06 28.67
CA LEU A 539 -11.28 3.52 29.96
C LEU A 539 -11.09 2.00 30.06
N LYS A 540 -11.36 1.27 28.98
CA LYS A 540 -11.28 -0.19 28.93
C LYS A 540 -9.85 -0.70 28.91
N TYR A 541 -9.02 -0.13 28.05
CA TYR A 541 -7.74 -0.72 27.69
C TYR A 541 -6.53 0.00 28.28
N LEU A 542 -6.64 1.28 28.61
CA LEU A 542 -5.50 2.03 29.16
C LEU A 542 -5.48 2.06 30.68
N LEU A 543 -6.63 1.88 31.33
CA LEU A 543 -6.75 1.88 32.78
C LEU A 543 -6.70 0.45 33.32
N SER A 544 -6.02 0.25 34.44
CA SER A 544 -6.22 -0.94 35.26
C SER A 544 -7.57 -0.87 36.00
N ASP A 545 -8.07 -2.02 36.45
CA ASP A 545 -9.30 -2.09 37.27
C ASP A 545 -9.22 -1.17 38.51
N GLU A 546 -8.07 -1.13 39.19
CA GLU A 546 -7.83 -0.22 40.32
C GLU A 546 -7.90 1.26 39.91
N GLN A 547 -7.36 1.62 38.74
CA GLN A 547 -7.42 2.99 38.23
C GLN A 547 -8.84 3.37 37.82
N LEU A 548 -9.60 2.44 37.23
CA LEU A 548 -11.00 2.66 36.87
C LEU A 548 -11.89 2.80 38.12
N GLN A 549 -11.62 2.01 39.17
CA GLN A 549 -12.26 2.14 40.49
C GLN A 549 -11.99 3.52 41.11
N ALA A 550 -10.72 3.94 41.13
CA ALA A 550 -10.33 5.25 41.66
C ALA A 550 -10.95 6.41 40.85
N LEU A 551 -10.98 6.29 39.53
CA LEU A 551 -11.63 7.25 38.63
C LEU A 551 -13.14 7.33 38.90
N SER A 552 -13.81 6.19 39.01
CA SER A 552 -15.25 6.14 39.34
C SER A 552 -15.54 6.87 40.65
N HIS A 553 -14.73 6.60 41.68
CA HIS A 553 -14.86 7.25 42.98
C HIS A 553 -14.64 8.76 42.91
N ALA A 554 -13.60 9.21 42.19
CA ALA A 554 -13.32 10.63 41.99
C ALA A 554 -14.45 11.37 41.27
N LEU A 555 -15.16 10.67 40.38
CA LEU A 555 -16.34 11.20 39.67
C LEU A 555 -17.63 11.11 40.48
N GLY A 556 -17.59 10.53 41.68
CA GLY A 556 -18.74 10.41 42.59
C GLY A 556 -19.63 9.19 42.34
N TYR A 557 -19.13 8.17 41.64
CA TYR A 557 -19.83 6.91 41.39
C TYR A 557 -19.19 5.77 42.18
N ASN A 558 -20.02 4.94 42.80
CA ASN A 558 -19.54 3.71 43.43
C ASN A 558 -19.34 2.64 42.35
N TYR A 559 -18.11 2.18 42.16
CA TYR A 559 -17.74 1.22 41.12
C TYR A 559 -18.56 -0.08 41.18
N VAL A 560 -18.90 -0.53 42.38
CA VAL A 560 -19.68 -1.76 42.58
C VAL A 560 -21.10 -1.61 42.02
N ASP A 561 -21.65 -0.39 42.03
CA ASP A 561 -23.02 -0.10 41.59
C ASP A 561 -23.12 0.14 40.07
N LEU A 562 -22.00 0.23 39.35
CA LEU A 562 -21.98 0.29 37.88
C LEU A 562 -22.40 -1.04 37.27
N ALA A 563 -23.16 -1.00 36.17
CA ALA A 563 -23.63 -2.18 35.46
C ALA A 563 -22.46 -2.97 34.86
N GLY A 564 -22.64 -4.29 34.71
CA GLY A 564 -21.62 -5.18 34.18
C GLY A 564 -20.87 -6.00 35.24
N GLU A 565 -20.42 -7.19 34.84
CA GLU A 565 -19.70 -8.12 35.72
C GLU A 565 -18.18 -7.94 35.66
N ASP A 566 -17.66 -7.37 34.56
CA ASP A 566 -16.24 -7.14 34.34
C ASP A 566 -15.89 -5.65 34.20
N GLN A 567 -14.58 -5.35 34.15
CA GLN A 567 -14.03 -4.01 34.04
C GLN A 567 -14.54 -3.28 32.77
N HIS A 568 -14.67 -3.98 31.65
CA HIS A 568 -15.05 -3.35 30.39
C HIS A 568 -16.50 -2.90 30.39
N ALA A 569 -17.40 -3.77 30.84
CA ALA A 569 -18.80 -3.44 30.99
C ALA A 569 -19.01 -2.31 32.02
N LYS A 570 -18.21 -2.28 33.09
CA LYS A 570 -18.22 -1.18 34.07
C LYS A 570 -17.69 0.14 33.49
N ALA A 571 -16.66 0.10 32.65
CA ALA A 571 -16.16 1.27 31.94
C ALA A 571 -17.23 1.86 31.01
N ASP A 572 -17.91 1.01 30.23
CA ASP A 572 -19.00 1.42 29.34
C ASP A 572 -20.18 1.99 30.15
N SER A 573 -20.54 1.34 31.28
CA SER A 573 -21.56 1.83 32.20
C SER A 573 -21.20 3.20 32.80
N LEU A 574 -19.95 3.41 33.21
CA LEU A 574 -19.48 4.69 33.76
C LEU A 574 -19.59 5.80 32.71
N LEU A 575 -19.14 5.53 31.49
CA LEU A 575 -19.20 6.51 30.41
C LEU A 575 -20.65 6.88 30.09
N ALA A 576 -21.54 5.90 29.98
CA ALA A 576 -22.96 6.13 29.70
C ALA A 576 -23.63 7.02 30.76
N VAL A 577 -23.45 6.72 32.06
CA VAL A 577 -24.06 7.54 33.13
C VAL A 577 -23.50 8.96 33.18
N LEU A 578 -22.25 9.17 32.78
CA LEU A 578 -21.64 10.50 32.70
C LEU A 578 -22.17 11.30 31.52
N ILE A 579 -22.35 10.66 30.36
CA ILE A 579 -22.96 11.27 29.17
C ILE A 579 -24.40 11.71 29.48
N ASP A 580 -25.21 10.82 30.07
CA ASP A 580 -26.60 11.11 30.43
C ASP A 580 -26.69 12.24 31.47
N ALA A 581 -25.73 12.30 32.39
CA ALA A 581 -25.67 13.34 33.42
C ALA A 581 -25.06 14.68 32.92
N GLN A 582 -24.64 14.78 31.66
CA GLN A 582 -23.93 15.95 31.10
C GLN A 582 -22.59 16.24 31.82
N ARG A 583 -21.91 15.20 32.30
CA ARG A 583 -20.68 15.27 33.12
C ARG A 583 -19.44 14.77 32.38
N LEU A 584 -19.49 14.68 31.05
CA LEU A 584 -18.31 14.32 30.26
C LEU A 584 -17.09 15.26 30.48
N PRO A 585 -17.25 16.58 30.71
CA PRO A 585 -16.11 17.45 31.04
C PRO A 585 -15.37 17.05 32.32
N ASP A 586 -16.07 16.54 33.34
CA ASP A 586 -15.46 16.04 34.57
C ASP A 586 -14.57 14.84 34.27
N LEU A 587 -15.05 13.92 33.42
CA LEU A 587 -14.27 12.77 32.95
C LEU A 587 -13.00 13.23 32.23
N LEU A 588 -13.13 14.14 31.26
CA LEU A 588 -11.99 14.63 30.48
C LEU A 588 -10.93 15.32 31.36
N GLN A 589 -11.34 16.04 32.40
CA GLN A 589 -10.42 16.61 33.38
C GLN A 589 -9.66 15.53 34.14
N GLN A 590 -10.34 14.48 34.61
CA GLN A 590 -9.68 13.36 35.30
C GLN A 590 -8.76 12.56 34.37
N LEU A 591 -9.18 12.30 33.13
CA LEU A 591 -8.35 11.64 32.13
C LEU A 591 -7.11 12.45 31.79
N TYR A 592 -7.22 13.79 31.71
CA TYR A 592 -6.05 14.65 31.55
C TYR A 592 -5.06 14.52 32.71
N GLU A 593 -5.55 14.52 33.96
CA GLU A 593 -4.70 14.37 35.15
C GLU A 593 -4.00 13.01 35.19
N LEU A 594 -4.69 11.94 34.78
CA LEU A 594 -4.09 10.62 34.58
C LEU A 594 -3.01 10.67 33.50
N ALA A 595 -3.30 11.28 32.35
CA ALA A 595 -2.41 11.35 31.20
C ALA A 595 -1.11 12.13 31.47
N ILE A 596 -1.15 13.21 32.26
CA ILE A 596 0.06 13.97 32.65
C ILE A 596 0.75 13.44 33.92
N GLY A 597 0.16 12.44 34.59
CA GLY A 597 0.61 11.90 35.86
C GLY A 597 0.83 10.39 35.79
N PRO A 598 -0.02 9.55 36.40
CA PRO A 598 0.12 8.09 36.43
C PRO A 598 0.33 7.39 35.07
N LEU A 599 -0.14 7.99 33.97
CA LEU A 599 -0.01 7.47 32.61
C LEU A 599 0.97 8.29 31.75
N ALA A 600 1.79 9.15 32.36
CA ALA A 600 2.79 9.93 31.63
C ALA A 600 3.72 9.02 30.82
N GLY A 601 3.88 9.33 29.53
CA GLY A 601 4.66 8.51 28.60
C GLY A 601 3.90 7.30 28.02
N LYS A 602 2.72 6.95 28.55
CA LYS A 602 1.82 5.94 27.98
C LYS A 602 0.74 6.54 27.08
N VAL A 603 0.43 7.82 27.26
CA VAL A 603 -0.51 8.58 26.41
C VAL A 603 0.28 9.42 25.40
N PRO A 604 -0.04 9.36 24.09
CA PRO A 604 0.60 10.21 23.10
C PRO A 604 0.43 11.71 23.42
N ASN A 605 1.48 12.51 23.20
CA ASN A 605 1.46 13.96 23.48
C ASN A 605 0.28 14.70 22.79
N GLN A 606 -0.12 14.25 21.59
CA GLN A 606 -1.28 14.82 20.90
C GLN A 606 -2.58 14.58 21.68
N ALA A 607 -2.81 13.37 22.17
CA ALA A 607 -3.98 13.04 22.98
C ALA A 607 -3.98 13.81 24.31
N VAL A 608 -2.81 14.05 24.91
CA VAL A 608 -2.69 14.92 26.11
C VAL A 608 -3.13 16.35 25.81
N GLU A 609 -2.71 16.91 24.66
CA GLU A 609 -3.10 18.26 24.25
C GLU A 609 -4.58 18.36 23.84
N GLU A 610 -5.15 17.31 23.24
CA GLU A 610 -6.59 17.21 22.98
C GLU A 610 -7.39 17.19 24.28
N LEU A 611 -7.05 16.31 25.24
CA LEU A 611 -7.64 16.30 26.58
C LEU A 611 -7.51 17.67 27.26
N ARG A 612 -6.36 18.35 27.09
CA ARG A 612 -6.13 19.69 27.64
C ARG A 612 -7.07 20.75 27.10
N ARG A 613 -7.41 20.67 25.81
CA ARG A 613 -8.34 21.59 25.15
C ARG A 613 -9.78 21.22 25.51
N SER A 614 -10.15 19.96 25.32
CA SER A 614 -11.52 19.46 25.44
C SER A 614 -12.07 19.53 26.86
N ARG A 615 -11.23 19.38 27.90
CA ARG A 615 -11.69 19.49 29.30
C ARG A 615 -12.22 20.87 29.72
N ARG A 616 -12.02 21.90 28.89
CA ARG A 616 -12.49 23.27 29.14
C ARG A 616 -13.84 23.56 28.49
N LEU A 617 -14.35 22.63 27.70
CA LEU A 617 -15.60 22.75 26.97
C LEU A 617 -16.73 22.12 27.78
N SER A 618 -17.93 22.69 27.71
CA SER A 618 -19.15 22.01 28.15
C SER A 618 -19.44 20.80 27.24
N GLN A 619 -20.30 19.88 27.68
CA GLN A 619 -20.68 18.76 26.83
C GLN A 619 -21.42 19.21 25.56
N GLU A 620 -22.24 20.26 25.64
CA GLU A 620 -22.87 20.88 24.47
C GLU A 620 -21.83 21.47 23.50
N GLU A 621 -20.79 22.14 24.03
CA GLU A 621 -19.69 22.67 23.21
C GLU A 621 -18.85 21.54 22.59
N LEU A 622 -18.65 20.43 23.30
CA LEU A 622 -17.98 19.23 22.78
C LEU A 622 -18.81 18.60 21.66
N GLN A 623 -20.10 18.40 21.87
CA GLN A 623 -21.03 17.89 20.86
C GLN A 623 -21.06 18.81 19.63
N ALA A 624 -21.14 20.13 19.83
CA ALA A 624 -21.09 21.10 18.73
C ALA A 624 -19.75 21.08 17.99
N SER A 625 -18.63 20.85 18.70
CA SER A 625 -17.30 20.74 18.09
C SER A 625 -17.10 19.48 17.23
N ALA A 626 -17.96 18.46 17.42
CA ALA A 626 -18.01 17.27 16.58
C ALA A 626 -18.74 17.54 15.25
N GLY A 627 -19.49 18.64 15.12
CA GLY A 627 -20.13 18.99 13.86
C GLY A 627 -19.12 19.43 12.79
N PRO A 628 -19.32 19.07 11.52
CA PRO A 628 -18.54 19.66 10.44
C PRO A 628 -18.85 21.17 10.35
N LYS A 629 -17.82 21.97 10.13
CA LYS A 629 -17.89 23.39 9.79
C LYS A 629 -18.42 23.62 8.36
N GLY A 630 -18.37 22.60 7.50
CA GLY A 630 -18.93 22.64 6.15
C GLY A 630 -18.50 21.44 5.31
N SER A 631 -18.84 21.45 4.02
CA SER A 631 -18.28 20.52 3.05
C SER A 631 -16.94 21.00 2.51
N ALA A 632 -16.20 20.09 1.88
CA ALA A 632 -15.06 20.46 1.06
C ALA A 632 -15.56 21.26 -0.14
N ARG A 633 -14.85 22.35 -0.44
CA ARG A 633 -15.07 23.17 -1.64
C ARG A 633 -13.80 23.24 -2.47
N PHE A 634 -13.93 23.29 -3.78
CA PHE A 634 -12.82 23.53 -4.71
C PHE A 634 -13.24 24.57 -5.74
N ASP A 635 -12.56 25.72 -5.74
CA ASP A 635 -12.69 26.70 -6.82
C ASP A 635 -11.67 26.32 -7.91
N THR A 636 -12.14 26.07 -9.12
CA THR A 636 -11.31 25.59 -10.22
C THR A 636 -11.39 26.52 -11.42
N GLU A 637 -10.25 26.86 -12.01
CA GLU A 637 -10.17 27.54 -13.29
C GLU A 637 -9.49 26.60 -14.30
N TYR A 638 -10.18 26.35 -15.41
CA TYR A 638 -9.65 25.67 -16.58
C TYR A 638 -9.42 26.70 -17.68
N VAL A 639 -8.22 26.74 -18.25
CA VAL A 639 -7.90 27.57 -19.41
C VAL A 639 -7.47 26.65 -20.54
N TYR A 640 -8.35 26.51 -21.53
CA TYR A 640 -8.09 25.75 -22.75
C TYR A 640 -7.54 26.70 -23.79
N THR A 641 -6.31 26.48 -24.23
CA THR A 641 -5.71 27.16 -25.38
C THR A 641 -5.79 26.22 -26.58
N VAL A 642 -6.72 26.49 -27.49
CA VAL A 642 -6.95 25.69 -28.70
C VAL A 642 -6.16 26.30 -29.85
N HIS A 643 -5.23 25.50 -30.38
CA HIS A 643 -4.33 25.89 -31.45
C HIS A 643 -4.87 25.48 -32.81
N GLY A 644 -4.45 26.19 -33.84
CA GLY A 644 -4.90 26.00 -35.22
C GLY A 644 -4.67 24.60 -35.80
N ASN A 645 -3.72 23.83 -35.27
CA ASN A 645 -3.43 22.44 -35.64
C ASN A 645 -4.30 21.41 -34.89
N GLY A 646 -5.18 21.85 -33.98
CA GLY A 646 -6.02 20.98 -33.16
C GLY A 646 -5.43 20.61 -31.81
N ASP A 647 -4.19 21.00 -31.50
CA ASP A 647 -3.63 20.82 -30.15
C ASP A 647 -4.41 21.67 -29.14
N VAL A 648 -4.60 21.14 -27.94
CA VAL A 648 -5.23 21.84 -26.83
C VAL A 648 -4.29 21.82 -25.65
N THR A 649 -3.86 22.99 -25.20
CA THR A 649 -3.16 23.15 -23.93
C THR A 649 -4.18 23.42 -22.84
N LEU A 650 -4.20 22.61 -21.79
CA LEU A 650 -5.11 22.77 -20.66
C LEU A 650 -4.32 23.17 -19.41
N ASP A 651 -4.46 24.44 -18.99
CA ASP A 651 -4.02 24.88 -17.68
C ASP A 651 -5.15 24.70 -16.66
N VAL A 652 -4.87 23.96 -15.58
CA VAL A 652 -5.80 23.74 -14.47
C VAL A 652 -5.26 24.41 -13.21
N HIS A 653 -6.08 25.25 -12.58
CA HIS A 653 -5.79 25.88 -11.31
C HIS A 653 -6.89 25.55 -10.29
N VAL A 654 -6.52 24.86 -9.21
CA VAL A 654 -7.45 24.46 -8.14
C VAL A 654 -7.10 25.16 -6.84
N LEU A 655 -8.10 25.77 -6.22
CA LEU A 655 -8.04 26.40 -4.91
C LEU A 655 -8.99 25.68 -3.92
N PRO A 656 -8.45 24.85 -3.00
CA PRO A 656 -9.26 24.25 -1.95
C PRO A 656 -9.81 25.30 -0.97
N GLY A 657 -11.08 25.16 -0.61
CA GLY A 657 -11.80 25.96 0.38
C GLY A 657 -12.76 25.11 1.21
N GLY A 658 -13.57 25.74 2.07
CA GLY A 658 -14.48 24.99 2.96
C GLY A 658 -13.75 24.17 4.03
N GLU A 659 -14.37 23.10 4.51
CA GLU A 659 -13.73 22.14 5.42
C GLU A 659 -13.05 21.04 4.62
N GLN A 660 -11.72 20.98 4.69
CA GLN A 660 -10.92 20.02 3.96
C GLN A 660 -10.51 18.84 4.85
N PRO A 661 -10.39 17.62 4.30
CA PRO A 661 -9.87 16.49 5.06
C PRO A 661 -8.36 16.65 5.28
N PRO A 662 -7.75 15.88 6.20
CA PRO A 662 -6.30 15.99 6.48
C PRO A 662 -5.39 15.74 5.26
N PHE A 663 -5.90 14.99 4.28
CA PHE A 663 -5.30 14.70 2.97
C PHE A 663 -6.41 14.25 2.00
N LEU A 664 -6.22 14.48 0.71
CA LEU A 664 -7.12 14.10 -0.39
C LEU A 664 -6.78 12.70 -0.90
N PRO A 665 -7.74 11.96 -1.49
CA PRO A 665 -7.46 10.67 -2.15
C PRO A 665 -6.67 10.85 -3.45
N ARG A 666 -7.04 11.85 -4.25
CA ARG A 666 -6.38 12.31 -5.48
C ARG A 666 -6.67 13.78 -5.74
N LEU A 667 -5.93 14.37 -6.67
CA LEU A 667 -6.24 15.66 -7.29
C LEU A 667 -5.87 15.57 -8.77
N GLY A 668 -6.85 15.80 -9.63
CA GLY A 668 -6.68 15.64 -11.07
C GLY A 668 -7.91 16.07 -11.86
N VAL A 669 -7.96 15.62 -13.10
CA VAL A 669 -9.15 15.67 -13.94
C VAL A 669 -9.50 14.30 -14.48
N VAL A 670 -10.77 14.12 -14.84
CA VAL A 670 -11.25 12.90 -15.51
C VAL A 670 -11.91 13.23 -16.84
N LEU A 671 -11.54 12.47 -17.87
CA LEU A 671 -12.14 12.52 -19.21
C LEU A 671 -12.89 11.23 -19.49
N THR A 672 -13.93 11.32 -20.32
CA THR A 672 -14.62 10.15 -20.89
C THR A 672 -14.41 10.11 -22.39
N LEU A 673 -13.81 9.01 -22.86
CA LEU A 673 -13.60 8.72 -24.28
C LEU A 673 -14.63 7.68 -24.73
N PRO A 674 -15.06 7.70 -26.00
CA PRO A 674 -15.90 6.64 -26.53
C PRO A 674 -15.10 5.33 -26.61
N GLY A 675 -15.81 4.19 -26.62
CA GLY A 675 -15.17 2.89 -26.83
C GLY A 675 -14.50 2.77 -28.20
N GLY A 676 -13.55 1.85 -28.31
CA GLY A 676 -12.78 1.60 -29.55
C GLY A 676 -11.35 2.17 -29.54
N TYR A 677 -11.01 3.04 -28.58
CA TYR A 677 -9.64 3.50 -28.34
C TYR A 677 -8.94 2.62 -27.29
N GLU A 678 -8.92 1.31 -27.55
CA GLU A 678 -8.62 0.28 -26.55
C GLU A 678 -7.13 0.09 -26.24
N THR A 679 -6.23 0.75 -26.99
CA THR A 679 -4.78 0.64 -26.77
C THR A 679 -4.29 1.79 -25.89
N PHE A 680 -3.88 1.49 -24.66
CA PHE A 680 -3.26 2.45 -23.76
C PHE A 680 -1.73 2.33 -23.83
N THR A 681 -1.09 3.40 -24.30
CA THR A 681 0.38 3.52 -24.35
C THR A 681 0.83 4.66 -23.47
N TRP A 682 1.86 4.48 -22.63
CA TRP A 682 2.36 5.56 -21.78
C TRP A 682 3.88 5.54 -21.65
N TYR A 683 4.47 6.73 -21.50
CA TYR A 683 5.84 6.90 -21.06
C TYR A 683 5.86 7.31 -19.59
N GLY A 684 6.20 6.37 -18.71
CA GLY A 684 6.14 6.55 -17.26
C GLY A 684 6.61 5.29 -16.55
N ARG A 685 6.18 5.09 -15.30
CA ARG A 685 6.46 3.85 -14.59
C ARG A 685 5.52 2.72 -15.00
N GLY A 686 6.07 1.51 -15.12
CA GLY A 686 5.30 0.32 -15.49
C GLY A 686 6.14 -0.97 -15.55
N PRO A 687 5.57 -2.04 -16.13
CA PRO A 687 4.25 -2.09 -16.76
C PRO A 687 3.08 -2.20 -15.77
N HIS A 688 3.29 -2.77 -14.58
CA HIS A 688 2.25 -2.92 -13.55
C HIS A 688 1.89 -1.59 -12.89
N GLU A 689 0.81 -1.59 -12.11
CA GLU A 689 0.39 -0.40 -11.37
C GLU A 689 1.40 0.03 -10.30
N SER A 690 1.44 1.32 -10.02
CA SER A 690 2.36 1.96 -9.09
C SER A 690 1.69 3.14 -8.39
N TYR A 691 2.14 3.43 -7.17
CA TYR A 691 1.67 4.55 -6.35
C TYR A 691 2.87 5.28 -5.74
N VAL A 692 2.68 6.50 -5.26
CA VAL A 692 3.78 7.36 -4.77
C VAL A 692 4.65 6.72 -3.69
N ASP A 693 4.08 5.81 -2.89
CA ASP A 693 4.72 5.03 -1.83
C ASP A 693 4.93 3.54 -2.17
N ARG A 694 4.65 3.15 -3.43
CA ARG A 694 4.81 1.78 -3.98
C ARG A 694 5.12 1.84 -5.48
N LYS A 695 6.36 2.23 -5.83
CA LYS A 695 6.78 2.40 -7.23
C LYS A 695 8.23 2.00 -7.53
N ALA A 696 8.97 1.49 -6.55
CA ALA A 696 10.37 1.10 -6.74
C ALA A 696 10.51 -0.02 -7.78
N SER A 697 9.52 -0.93 -7.83
CA SER A 697 9.46 -2.06 -8.77
C SER A 697 9.03 -1.68 -10.17
N ALA A 698 8.45 -0.49 -10.36
CA ALA A 698 7.97 -0.02 -11.65
C ALA A 698 9.07 0.81 -12.33
N ALA A 699 9.60 0.29 -13.44
CA ALA A 699 10.68 0.93 -14.20
C ALA A 699 10.12 2.06 -15.08
N MET A 700 10.93 3.07 -15.35
CA MET A 700 10.62 4.09 -16.36
C MET A 700 10.79 3.51 -17.76
N GLY A 701 9.83 3.73 -18.64
CA GLY A 701 9.86 3.24 -20.02
C GLY A 701 8.58 3.57 -20.77
N VAL A 702 8.56 3.25 -22.07
CA VAL A 702 7.34 3.29 -22.87
C VAL A 702 6.70 1.91 -22.82
N PHE A 703 5.47 1.85 -22.32
CA PHE A 703 4.69 0.62 -22.18
C PHE A 703 3.39 0.74 -22.95
N SER A 704 2.82 -0.40 -23.35
CA SER A 704 1.54 -0.46 -24.06
C SER A 704 0.78 -1.71 -23.63
N GLY A 705 -0.55 -1.60 -23.53
CA GLY A 705 -1.46 -2.70 -23.26
C GLY A 705 -2.90 -2.29 -23.58
N SER A 706 -3.86 -3.21 -23.48
CA SER A 706 -5.27 -2.83 -23.61
C SER A 706 -5.75 -2.07 -22.37
N VAL A 707 -6.89 -1.36 -22.49
CA VAL A 707 -7.58 -0.76 -21.33
C VAL A 707 -7.95 -1.82 -20.30
N ASP A 708 -8.44 -2.98 -20.74
CA ASP A 708 -8.78 -4.10 -19.84
C ASP A 708 -7.54 -4.65 -19.11
N ASP A 709 -6.35 -4.67 -19.74
CA ASP A 709 -5.10 -5.10 -19.08
C ASP A 709 -4.64 -4.15 -17.97
N GLN A 710 -5.18 -2.92 -17.91
CA GLN A 710 -4.84 -1.97 -16.85
C GLN A 710 -5.67 -2.18 -15.57
N PHE A 711 -6.70 -3.02 -15.63
CA PHE A 711 -7.52 -3.36 -14.49
C PHE A 711 -6.89 -4.50 -13.68
N PHE A 712 -6.54 -4.26 -12.42
CA PHE A 712 -6.15 -5.33 -11.51
C PHE A 712 -7.37 -5.86 -10.74
N PRO A 713 -7.68 -7.17 -10.83
CA PRO A 713 -8.90 -7.75 -10.26
C PRO A 713 -8.72 -8.10 -8.77
N TYR A 714 -8.61 -7.08 -7.92
CA TYR A 714 -8.69 -7.26 -6.47
C TYR A 714 -10.03 -7.89 -6.07
N VAL A 715 -10.01 -8.90 -5.18
CA VAL A 715 -11.21 -9.64 -4.74
C VAL A 715 -12.33 -8.68 -4.31
N MET A 716 -11.99 -7.71 -3.45
CA MET A 716 -12.82 -6.55 -3.15
C MET A 716 -12.49 -5.43 -4.15
N PRO A 717 -13.45 -5.00 -4.99
CA PRO A 717 -13.23 -3.92 -5.96
C PRO A 717 -12.84 -2.59 -5.29
N GLN A 718 -11.83 -1.92 -5.85
CA GLN A 718 -11.24 -0.69 -5.32
C GLN A 718 -10.40 0.03 -6.38
N GLU A 719 -9.89 1.24 -6.09
CA GLU A 719 -8.98 1.95 -6.99
C GLU A 719 -7.77 1.06 -7.36
N ASN A 720 -7.46 0.99 -8.65
CA ASN A 720 -6.37 0.20 -9.20
C ASN A 720 -5.89 0.78 -10.55
N GLY A 721 -4.80 0.22 -11.08
CA GLY A 721 -4.31 0.50 -12.43
C GLY A 721 -3.46 1.77 -12.57
N ASN A 722 -3.20 2.48 -11.47
CA ASN A 722 -2.49 3.77 -11.51
C ASN A 722 -1.05 3.63 -12.05
N LYS A 723 -0.62 4.60 -12.86
CA LYS A 723 0.75 4.73 -13.37
C LYS A 723 1.34 6.02 -12.84
N THR A 724 2.52 5.96 -12.23
CA THR A 724 3.21 7.12 -11.67
C THR A 724 4.31 7.65 -12.58
N ASP A 725 4.72 8.89 -12.32
CA ASP A 725 5.78 9.59 -13.05
C ASP A 725 5.56 9.58 -14.58
N VAL A 726 4.30 9.68 -15.04
CA VAL A 726 3.92 9.67 -16.46
C VAL A 726 4.28 11.01 -17.09
N ARG A 727 5.00 10.97 -18.21
CA ARG A 727 5.33 12.13 -19.04
C ARG A 727 4.25 12.38 -20.09
N TRP A 728 3.81 11.30 -20.73
CA TRP A 728 2.70 11.32 -21.66
C TRP A 728 2.01 9.95 -21.68
N ALA A 729 0.73 9.92 -22.03
CA ALA A 729 0.02 8.70 -22.36
C ALA A 729 -0.99 8.93 -23.47
N ALA A 730 -1.31 7.87 -24.21
CA ALA A 730 -2.22 7.88 -25.34
C ALA A 730 -3.23 6.73 -25.26
N LEU A 731 -4.45 7.00 -25.68
CA LEU A 731 -5.48 6.00 -25.98
C LEU A 731 -5.71 6.02 -27.49
N THR A 732 -5.53 4.88 -28.15
CA THR A 732 -5.68 4.78 -29.61
C THR A 732 -6.49 3.56 -30.03
N ASP A 733 -7.06 3.64 -31.23
CA ASP A 733 -7.63 2.51 -31.94
C ASP A 733 -6.53 1.60 -32.54
N GLU A 734 -6.93 0.55 -33.25
CA GLU A 734 -6.00 -0.38 -33.91
C GLU A 734 -5.19 0.26 -35.05
N GLU A 735 -5.64 1.40 -35.59
CA GLU A 735 -4.95 2.16 -36.64
C GLU A 735 -3.96 3.19 -36.07
N GLY A 736 -3.92 3.34 -34.74
CA GLY A 736 -3.08 4.32 -34.04
C GLY A 736 -3.68 5.72 -33.97
N PHE A 737 -4.96 5.90 -34.32
CA PHE A 737 -5.66 7.16 -34.16
C PHE A 737 -6.29 7.25 -32.76
N GLY A 738 -6.21 8.43 -32.13
CA GLY A 738 -6.77 8.63 -30.81
C GLY A 738 -6.28 9.92 -30.15
N LEU A 739 -6.18 9.91 -28.83
CA LEU A 739 -5.86 11.08 -28.02
C LEU A 739 -4.55 10.86 -27.24
N LEU A 740 -3.65 11.85 -27.31
CA LEU A 740 -2.38 11.91 -26.56
C LEU A 740 -2.46 13.03 -25.52
N ALA A 741 -2.15 12.73 -24.27
CA ALA A 741 -2.02 13.69 -23.18
C ALA A 741 -0.54 13.82 -22.77
N ILE A 742 -0.02 15.05 -22.67
CA ILE A 742 1.39 15.31 -22.34
C ILE A 742 1.47 16.23 -21.13
N GLY A 743 2.02 15.73 -20.02
CA GLY A 743 2.19 16.56 -18.84
C GLY A 743 3.33 17.56 -18.98
N SER A 744 3.09 18.83 -18.66
CA SER A 744 4.14 19.83 -18.40
C SER A 744 5.08 19.44 -17.23
N ARG A 745 4.63 18.49 -16.43
CA ARG A 745 5.32 17.85 -15.32
C ARG A 745 4.96 16.36 -15.32
N PRO A 746 5.66 15.52 -14.52
CA PRO A 746 5.19 14.17 -14.26
C PRO A 746 3.78 14.19 -13.63
N LEU A 747 2.90 13.36 -14.18
CA LEU A 747 1.51 13.14 -13.76
C LEU A 747 1.33 11.69 -13.31
N GLU A 748 0.15 11.41 -12.75
CA GLU A 748 -0.32 10.05 -12.53
C GLU A 748 -1.54 9.78 -13.42
N MET A 749 -1.70 8.57 -13.94
CA MET A 749 -2.79 8.26 -14.88
C MET A 749 -3.33 6.85 -14.70
N SER A 750 -4.65 6.68 -14.87
CA SER A 750 -5.30 5.38 -14.96
C SER A 750 -6.44 5.41 -15.99
N VAL A 751 -6.70 4.25 -16.61
CA VAL A 751 -7.76 4.08 -17.62
C VAL A 751 -8.61 2.85 -17.28
N HIS A 752 -9.93 2.97 -17.38
CA HIS A 752 -10.87 1.92 -16.98
C HIS A 752 -12.15 1.92 -17.82
N HIS A 753 -12.79 0.75 -17.97
CA HIS A 753 -14.18 0.63 -18.42
C HIS A 753 -15.20 0.73 -17.28
N CYS A 754 -14.82 1.29 -16.15
CA CYS A 754 -15.71 1.56 -15.03
C CYS A 754 -15.40 2.93 -14.42
N THR A 755 -16.28 3.43 -13.58
CA THR A 755 -16.08 4.67 -12.82
C THR A 755 -15.66 4.35 -11.39
N ALA A 756 -15.10 5.34 -10.68
CA ALA A 756 -14.80 5.19 -9.26
C ALA A 756 -16.07 4.87 -8.43
N GLN A 757 -17.24 5.36 -8.85
CA GLN A 757 -18.53 5.05 -8.21
C GLN A 757 -18.94 3.59 -8.42
N ASP A 758 -18.71 3.03 -9.61
CA ASP A 758 -18.98 1.61 -9.88
C ASP A 758 -18.15 0.71 -8.95
N LEU A 759 -16.84 1.00 -8.85
CA LEU A 759 -15.94 0.28 -7.95
C LEU A 759 -16.34 0.44 -6.49
N THR A 760 -16.76 1.63 -6.08
CA THR A 760 -17.19 1.89 -4.69
C THR A 760 -18.47 1.14 -4.32
N ALA A 761 -19.35 0.87 -5.30
CA ALA A 761 -20.64 0.21 -5.08
C ALA A 761 -20.54 -1.32 -5.08
N ALA A 762 -19.56 -1.87 -5.78
CA ALA A 762 -19.36 -3.31 -5.89
C ALA A 762 -18.70 -3.89 -4.61
N ARG A 763 -19.14 -5.09 -4.23
CA ARG A 763 -18.51 -5.93 -3.20
C ARG A 763 -17.66 -7.02 -3.84
N HIS A 764 -18.06 -7.48 -5.02
CA HIS A 764 -17.35 -8.49 -5.79
C HIS A 764 -17.01 -8.00 -7.21
N ILE A 765 -15.90 -8.48 -7.78
CA ILE A 765 -15.43 -8.07 -9.12
C ILE A 765 -16.53 -8.22 -10.19
N HIS A 766 -17.27 -9.33 -10.15
CA HIS A 766 -18.31 -9.63 -11.14
C HIS A 766 -19.53 -8.68 -11.07
N GLU A 767 -19.64 -7.88 -10.01
CA GLU A 767 -20.65 -6.83 -9.86
C GLU A 767 -20.22 -5.50 -10.50
N THR A 768 -18.94 -5.37 -10.86
CA THR A 768 -18.41 -4.14 -11.49
C THR A 768 -18.83 -4.10 -12.97
N PRO A 769 -19.63 -3.12 -13.41
CA PRO A 769 -20.04 -3.01 -14.80
C PRO A 769 -18.86 -2.67 -15.72
N ARG A 770 -18.75 -3.39 -16.84
CA ARG A 770 -17.90 -2.99 -17.98
C ARG A 770 -18.70 -2.08 -18.91
N ARG A 771 -18.43 -0.78 -18.85
CA ARG A 771 -19.05 0.27 -19.67
C ARG A 771 -18.48 0.26 -21.09
N PRO A 772 -19.24 0.72 -22.10
CA PRO A 772 -18.71 0.88 -23.45
C PRO A 772 -17.72 2.04 -23.55
N GLU A 773 -17.82 3.07 -22.70
CA GLU A 773 -16.88 4.17 -22.64
C GLU A 773 -15.60 3.82 -21.86
N ILE A 774 -14.56 4.64 -22.05
CA ILE A 774 -13.32 4.59 -21.29
C ILE A 774 -13.25 5.83 -20.37
N THR A 775 -13.09 5.59 -19.07
CA THR A 775 -12.76 6.62 -18.08
C THR A 775 -11.25 6.79 -18.04
N TRP A 776 -10.74 8.00 -18.30
CA TRP A 776 -9.32 8.32 -18.19
C TRP A 776 -9.10 9.35 -17.08
N ASN A 777 -8.44 8.92 -16.00
CA ASN A 777 -8.00 9.81 -14.93
C ASN A 777 -6.61 10.36 -15.26
N ILE A 778 -6.47 11.69 -15.23
CA ILE A 778 -5.22 12.42 -15.42
C ILE A 778 -4.97 13.27 -14.18
N ASP A 779 -4.11 12.77 -13.31
CA ASP A 779 -3.90 13.32 -11.99
C ASP A 779 -2.64 14.17 -11.88
N TYR A 780 -2.81 15.31 -11.21
CA TYR A 780 -1.70 16.09 -10.70
C TYR A 780 -0.89 15.29 -9.67
N ALA A 781 -1.59 14.57 -8.79
CA ALA A 781 -1.03 13.66 -7.79
C ALA A 781 -2.11 12.79 -7.17
N GLN A 782 -1.71 11.63 -6.64
CA GLN A 782 -2.54 10.74 -5.83
C GLN A 782 -1.94 10.52 -4.44
N ASN A 783 -2.81 10.23 -3.45
CA ASN A 783 -2.38 9.82 -2.13
C ASN A 783 -1.71 8.44 -2.17
N GLY A 784 -0.73 8.20 -1.29
CA GLY A 784 -0.18 6.86 -1.10
C GLY A 784 -1.22 5.82 -0.67
N LEU A 785 -0.80 4.56 -0.65
CA LEU A 785 -1.61 3.41 -0.23
C LEU A 785 -1.47 3.12 1.27
N GLY A 786 -0.26 3.29 1.82
CA GLY A 786 0.07 2.84 3.17
C GLY A 786 -0.17 1.33 3.36
N ASN A 787 -0.46 0.94 4.61
CA ASN A 787 -0.88 -0.42 5.02
C ASN A 787 -1.99 -0.33 6.09
N GLY A 788 -2.93 0.60 5.90
CA GLY A 788 -3.89 1.04 6.92
C GLY A 788 -4.96 0.01 7.31
N SER A 789 -5.17 -1.02 6.50
CA SER A 789 -6.10 -2.13 6.80
C SER A 789 -5.71 -2.81 8.12
N CYS A 790 -4.44 -3.14 8.35
CA CYS A 790 -3.94 -3.47 9.68
C CYS A 790 -2.52 -2.90 9.86
N GLY A 791 -2.39 -1.87 10.69
CA GLY A 791 -1.11 -1.19 10.93
C GLY A 791 -1.06 0.26 10.47
N PRO A 792 0.12 0.78 10.09
CA PRO A 792 0.29 2.19 9.77
C PRO A 792 -0.31 2.53 8.40
N GLY A 793 -1.07 3.63 8.35
CA GLY A 793 -1.53 4.22 7.10
C GLY A 793 -0.42 4.91 6.30
N VAL A 794 -0.80 5.84 5.44
CA VAL A 794 0.09 6.58 4.54
C VAL A 794 1.06 7.46 5.33
N LEU A 795 2.36 7.35 5.09
CA LEU A 795 3.35 8.21 5.75
C LEU A 795 3.18 9.68 5.34
N PRO A 796 3.51 10.66 6.21
CA PRO A 796 3.24 12.07 5.96
C PRO A 796 3.76 12.62 4.62
N GLN A 797 4.92 12.14 4.14
CA GLN A 797 5.50 12.59 2.86
C GLN A 797 4.73 12.10 1.63
N TYR A 798 3.89 11.08 1.78
CA TYR A 798 3.05 10.51 0.72
C TYR A 798 1.58 10.92 0.85
N GLN A 799 1.26 11.78 1.83
CA GLN A 799 -0.07 12.33 2.01
C GLN A 799 -0.31 13.53 1.09
N LEU A 800 -1.31 13.43 0.21
CA LEU A 800 -1.69 14.53 -0.66
C LEU A 800 -2.46 15.61 0.11
N LYS A 801 -1.79 16.70 0.48
CA LYS A 801 -2.44 17.79 1.23
C LYS A 801 -3.38 18.62 0.35
N PRO A 802 -4.53 19.08 0.88
CA PRO A 802 -5.42 20.00 0.18
C PRO A 802 -4.77 21.40 0.12
N ALA A 803 -3.99 21.65 -0.92
CA ALA A 803 -3.30 22.92 -1.16
C ALA A 803 -3.59 23.44 -2.58
N GLU A 804 -3.32 24.74 -2.82
CA GLU A 804 -3.38 25.31 -4.17
C GLU A 804 -2.50 24.50 -5.13
N ALA A 805 -3.08 24.09 -6.25
CA ALA A 805 -2.38 23.32 -7.27
C ALA A 805 -2.58 23.96 -8.65
N ARG A 806 -1.50 23.96 -9.44
CA ARG A 806 -1.51 24.39 -10.84
C ARG A 806 -0.73 23.40 -11.68
N TRP A 807 -1.30 22.99 -12.80
CA TRP A 807 -0.59 22.16 -13.77
C TRP A 807 -1.16 22.35 -15.16
N GLN A 808 -0.36 21.94 -16.14
CA GLN A 808 -0.72 22.01 -17.55
C GLN A 808 -0.59 20.61 -18.18
N VAL A 809 -1.56 20.25 -19.03
CA VAL A 809 -1.64 19.00 -19.80
C VAL A 809 -1.85 19.31 -21.28
#